data_AF-A0A662Y3X2-F1
#
_entry.id   AF-A0A662Y3X2-F1
#
_cell.length_a   1.000
_cell.length_b   1.000
_cell.length_c   1.000
_cell.angle_alpha   90.00
_cell.angle_beta   90.00
_cell.angle_gamma   90.00
#
_symmetry.space_group_name_H-M   'P 1'
#
loop_
_entity.id
_entity.type
_entity.pdbx_description
1 polymer ?
#
loop_
_entity_poly.entity_id
_entity_poly.type
_entity_poly.pdbx_seq_one_letter_code
_entity_poly.pdbx_strand_id
1 'polypeptide(L)'
;QEMVYLHPCAGVTLEYLTTVGFDAGDLAFTPRDAFALWQAMEKFYPAELIEDVDPHKFFELEDESAVAVSATPSKKEKPAKSSKKDKKKDKKSKKGDVEEEEEYEVDLGNRTHRITLMESKKYEDKIKKRLENLAGKDPKATQTLLESFAPPTSLQDVTVELHDPRDINPTSSVDVYALVNQLCAKNLVPAIAFQLDSVRCRQLFNQLLLSVEAAEIAKYPNFREKVQLEYEEWEKTQAAVKKREAKVKAKGKEEDDRESQAFEEKPPPDIYAPHPDFVLTPAGSRLTATEFKEIKWQLRRELSEDSDDGHALVRSLRRGIAIYNQNLPAAYLRIVQALAQAGRLAVVFSDDSLAYGVNMPFRTCCFCEDTSNDVLTSLMVQQMAGRAGRRGLDRQGNILFAGLSWSRIQFLMRGLLPDVTGRKSLYPTIALQKLLSEHVTGEIMQRIVSHPLHDYIANAGSPSSPKKQESYLTKSVEWMAHFGLIKPEYSLISDVSVAKLVWECRDDPSEALGIFWILEALLKEFHHKPGDNIALQLALFNMLLRVVGREKFHPEYAHGSELAPLPGQEEAWEKLSRLLETYEAKLNELGSNAPEELRLRVALTDPLDGYVFRTVVENLIPQGLGTLQLNHIKRRLRGVGDRLRLMHNLLMRSGRFGELEEIVRKCFRRIKWILIDSEV
;
A
#
# COMPACT_ATOMS: atom_id res chain seq x y z
N GLN A 1 -10.04 -25.25 5.21
CA GLN A 1 -10.31 -23.84 5.56
C GLN A 1 -11.72 -23.47 5.13
N GLU A 2 -12.44 -22.66 5.91
CA GLU A 2 -13.80 -22.22 5.58
C GLU A 2 -13.99 -20.74 5.97
N MET A 3 -14.56 -19.94 5.07
CA MET A 3 -14.96 -18.57 5.35
C MET A 3 -16.26 -18.50 6.17
N VAL A 4 -16.12 -18.22 7.47
CA VAL A 4 -17.22 -17.93 8.40
C VAL A 4 -17.57 -16.44 8.38
N TYR A 5 -18.86 -16.09 8.45
CA TYR A 5 -19.30 -14.70 8.63
C TYR A 5 -19.18 -14.32 10.11
N LEU A 6 -18.47 -13.22 10.39
CA LEU A 6 -18.38 -12.65 11.73
C LEU A 6 -19.31 -11.44 11.83
N HIS A 7 -20.18 -11.45 12.83
CA HIS A 7 -20.93 -10.25 13.21
C HIS A 7 -19.98 -9.24 13.88
N PRO A 8 -20.14 -7.92 13.68
CA PRO A 8 -19.28 -6.91 14.31
C PRO A 8 -19.12 -7.06 15.83
N CYS A 9 -20.15 -7.50 16.55
CA CYS A 9 -20.09 -7.72 18.00
C CYS A 9 -19.15 -8.87 18.42
N ALA A 10 -18.75 -9.76 17.50
CA ALA A 10 -17.76 -10.80 17.79
C ALA A 10 -16.37 -10.21 18.14
N GLY A 11 -16.06 -9.01 17.62
CA GLY A 11 -14.84 -8.27 17.97
C GLY A 11 -14.87 -7.60 19.35
N VAL A 12 -16.02 -7.57 20.02
CA VAL A 12 -16.26 -6.82 21.24
C VAL A 12 -16.11 -7.70 22.47
N THR A 13 -15.46 -7.19 23.52
CA THR A 13 -15.35 -7.85 24.83
C THR A 13 -16.15 -7.09 25.88
N LEU A 14 -16.51 -7.78 26.98
CA LEU A 14 -17.17 -7.15 28.12
C LEU A 14 -16.32 -6.01 28.70
N GLU A 15 -15.01 -6.24 28.86
CA GLU A 15 -14.04 -5.25 29.31
C GLU A 15 -14.07 -3.99 28.42
N TYR A 16 -14.07 -4.16 27.09
CA TYR A 16 -14.16 -3.06 26.13
C TYR A 16 -15.44 -2.22 26.32
N LEU A 17 -16.60 -2.88 26.45
CA LEU A 17 -17.88 -2.17 26.65
C LEU A 17 -17.92 -1.39 27.97
N THR A 18 -17.27 -1.90 29.02
CA THR A 18 -17.26 -1.26 30.35
C THR A 18 -16.19 -0.18 30.54
N THR A 19 -15.11 -0.19 29.76
CA THR A 19 -13.96 0.71 29.93
C THR A 19 -13.79 1.74 28.83
N VAL A 20 -14.16 1.39 27.59
CA VAL A 20 -13.86 2.17 26.38
C VAL A 20 -15.14 2.57 25.62
N GLY A 21 -16.09 1.64 25.47
CA GLY A 21 -17.33 1.87 24.73
C GLY A 21 -17.18 1.90 23.21
N PHE A 22 -18.29 1.96 22.48
CA PHE A 22 -18.33 2.07 21.02
C PHE A 22 -17.85 3.44 20.52
N ASP A 23 -18.00 4.51 21.30
CA ASP A 23 -17.66 5.88 20.88
C ASP A 23 -16.14 6.07 20.58
N ALA A 24 -15.25 5.18 21.06
CA ALA A 24 -13.79 5.26 20.84
C ALA A 24 -13.26 4.36 19.68
N GLY A 25 -14.13 3.60 19.00
CA GLY A 25 -13.76 2.70 17.91
C GLY A 25 -14.67 2.83 16.70
N ASP A 26 -14.15 2.62 15.50
CA ASP A 26 -14.94 2.71 14.25
C ASP A 26 -15.56 1.35 13.86
N LEU A 27 -16.41 0.81 14.73
CA LEU A 27 -17.09 -0.47 14.52
C LEU A 27 -18.50 -0.24 13.91
N ALA A 28 -18.57 -0.01 12.61
CA ALA A 28 -19.82 0.19 11.88
C ALA A 28 -20.66 -1.09 11.72
N PHE A 29 -21.98 -0.99 11.87
CA PHE A 29 -22.93 -2.09 11.65
C PHE A 29 -23.72 -1.87 10.35
N THR A 30 -23.96 -2.92 9.56
CA THR A 30 -24.99 -2.82 8.52
C THR A 30 -26.39 -2.86 9.17
N PRO A 31 -27.47 -2.44 8.48
CA PRO A 31 -28.84 -2.61 8.98
C PRO A 31 -29.19 -4.07 9.32
N ARG A 32 -28.56 -5.03 8.63
CA ARG A 32 -28.69 -6.47 8.92
C ARG A 32 -28.01 -6.85 10.23
N ASP A 33 -26.84 -6.28 10.52
CA ASP A 33 -26.12 -6.53 11.77
C ASP A 33 -26.84 -5.89 12.96
N ALA A 34 -27.36 -4.67 12.82
CA ALA A 34 -28.15 -4.02 13.86
C ALA A 34 -29.44 -4.79 14.19
N PHE A 35 -30.10 -5.38 13.18
CA PHE A 35 -31.24 -6.27 13.40
C PHE A 35 -30.85 -7.61 14.03
N ALA A 36 -29.75 -8.23 13.58
CA ALA A 36 -29.23 -9.47 14.17
C ALA A 36 -28.80 -9.30 15.64
N LEU A 37 -28.26 -8.13 16.01
CA LEU A 37 -27.98 -7.79 17.41
C LEU A 37 -29.27 -7.74 18.23
N TRP A 38 -30.31 -7.05 17.74
CA TRP A 38 -31.61 -7.01 18.44
C TRP A 38 -32.21 -8.41 18.63
N GLN A 39 -32.20 -9.25 17.60
CA GLN A 39 -32.66 -10.65 17.69
C GLN A 39 -31.84 -11.53 18.66
N ALA A 40 -30.58 -11.18 18.93
CA ALA A 40 -29.79 -11.82 19.98
C ALA A 40 -30.17 -11.26 21.35
N MET A 41 -30.30 -9.93 21.48
CA MET A 41 -30.71 -9.27 22.73
C MET A 41 -32.05 -9.81 23.24
N GLU A 42 -33.06 -9.94 22.37
CA GLU A 42 -34.40 -10.50 22.68
C GLU A 42 -34.34 -11.90 23.34
N LYS A 43 -33.31 -12.70 23.03
CA LYS A 43 -33.12 -14.04 23.60
C LYS A 43 -32.42 -14.05 24.95
N PHE A 44 -31.62 -13.02 25.26
CA PHE A 44 -30.71 -13.00 26.40
C PHE A 44 -31.12 -12.01 27.51
N TYR A 45 -31.92 -10.98 27.22
CA TYR A 45 -32.48 -10.09 28.25
C TYR A 45 -34.02 -10.06 28.24
N PRO A 46 -34.67 -9.73 29.37
CA PRO A 46 -36.09 -9.43 29.43
C PRO A 46 -36.52 -8.35 28.42
N ALA A 47 -37.69 -8.54 27.79
CA ALA A 47 -38.24 -7.61 26.80
C ALA A 47 -38.38 -6.16 27.32
N GLU A 48 -38.71 -5.98 28.61
CA GLU A 48 -38.81 -4.69 29.30
C GLU A 48 -37.51 -3.85 29.21
N LEU A 49 -36.34 -4.49 29.09
CA LEU A 49 -35.04 -3.81 29.02
C LEU A 49 -34.63 -3.42 27.59
N ILE A 50 -35.31 -3.95 26.57
CA ILE A 50 -34.98 -3.81 25.14
C ILE A 50 -36.11 -3.11 24.37
N GLU A 51 -37.29 -2.91 24.96
CA GLU A 51 -38.48 -2.37 24.30
C GLU A 51 -38.25 -1.06 23.52
N ASP A 52 -37.36 -0.18 23.99
CA ASP A 52 -37.05 1.09 23.32
C ASP A 52 -36.19 0.92 22.05
N VAL A 53 -35.52 -0.22 21.88
CA VAL A 53 -34.75 -0.57 20.68
C VAL A 53 -35.38 -1.70 19.89
N ASP A 54 -36.67 -2.00 20.14
CA ASP A 54 -37.49 -2.83 19.24
C ASP A 54 -37.60 -2.12 17.87
N PRO A 55 -37.10 -2.72 16.77
CA PRO A 55 -37.15 -2.11 15.44
C PRO A 55 -38.58 -1.93 14.94
N HIS A 56 -39.55 -2.72 15.41
CA HIS A 56 -40.95 -2.53 15.03
C HIS A 56 -41.50 -1.24 15.60
N LYS A 57 -41.25 -0.96 16.89
CA LYS A 57 -41.65 0.29 17.56
C LYS A 57 -40.79 1.50 17.18
N PHE A 58 -39.50 1.29 16.89
CA PHE A 58 -38.56 2.39 16.61
C PHE A 58 -38.79 3.06 15.25
N PHE A 59 -39.28 2.32 14.26
CA PHE A 59 -39.60 2.84 12.92
C PHE A 59 -41.11 3.04 12.69
N GLU A 60 -41.94 2.86 13.72
CA GLU A 60 -43.34 3.27 13.71
C GLU A 60 -43.46 4.80 13.80
N LEU A 61 -44.45 5.36 13.09
CA LEU A 61 -44.77 6.79 13.16
C LEU A 61 -45.63 7.06 14.39
N GLU A 62 -45.28 8.10 15.17
CA GLU A 62 -46.30 8.80 15.95
C GLU A 62 -47.23 9.50 14.94
N ASP A 63 -48.53 9.16 14.95
CA ASP A 63 -49.52 9.78 14.07
C ASP A 63 -49.53 11.31 14.25
N GLU A 64 -49.12 12.07 13.22
CA GLU A 64 -49.18 13.54 13.18
C GLU A 64 -50.63 14.07 13.11
N SER A 65 -51.40 13.85 14.17
CA SER A 65 -52.74 14.40 14.39
C SER A 65 -52.81 15.35 15.59
N ALA A 66 -51.69 15.59 16.29
CA ALA A 66 -51.66 16.30 17.58
C ALA A 66 -50.76 17.56 17.67
N VAL A 67 -49.95 17.91 16.65
CA VAL A 67 -49.04 19.09 16.72
C VAL A 67 -49.36 20.14 15.66
N ALA A 68 -50.56 20.72 15.74
CA ALA A 68 -51.00 21.83 14.91
C ALA A 68 -50.95 23.19 15.63
N VAL A 69 -49.83 23.55 16.28
CA VAL A 69 -49.62 24.90 16.84
C VAL A 69 -48.18 25.42 16.63
N SER A 70 -48.09 26.64 16.09
CA SER A 70 -46.94 27.55 16.09
C SER A 70 -45.64 27.19 15.33
N ALA A 71 -45.64 27.46 14.01
CA ALA A 71 -44.46 28.02 13.33
C ALA A 71 -44.87 28.85 12.09
N THR A 72 -45.06 30.17 12.27
CA THR A 72 -45.26 31.11 11.14
C THR A 72 -43.98 31.28 10.32
N PRO A 73 -43.98 31.05 9.00
CA PRO A 73 -42.83 31.35 8.16
C PRO A 73 -42.80 32.84 7.77
N SER A 74 -41.68 33.51 8.06
CA SER A 74 -41.44 34.90 7.68
C SER A 74 -41.16 35.03 6.18
N LYS A 75 -41.78 36.04 5.55
CA LYS A 75 -41.68 36.33 4.11
C LYS A 75 -40.23 36.61 3.68
N LYS A 76 -39.85 36.10 2.50
CA LYS A 76 -39.04 36.85 1.52
C LYS A 76 -39.45 36.46 0.09
N GLU A 77 -39.44 37.45 -0.80
CA GLU A 77 -40.23 37.43 -2.03
C GLU A 77 -39.45 36.92 -3.25
N LYS A 78 -40.17 36.32 -4.21
CA LYS A 78 -39.78 36.29 -5.63
C LYS A 78 -40.77 37.17 -6.41
N PRO A 79 -40.33 37.97 -7.40
CA PRO A 79 -41.25 38.76 -8.20
C PRO A 79 -42.05 37.91 -9.21
N ALA A 80 -43.34 38.23 -9.30
CA ALA A 80 -44.32 37.86 -10.33
C ALA A 80 -43.98 38.50 -11.70
N LYS A 81 -44.60 38.25 -12.87
CA LYS A 81 -45.64 37.35 -13.47
C LYS A 81 -45.42 37.48 -15.02
N SER A 82 -45.92 36.66 -15.96
CA SER A 82 -47.34 36.57 -16.36
C SER A 82 -47.53 35.70 -17.64
N SER A 83 -48.61 34.91 -17.69
CA SER A 83 -49.60 34.68 -18.81
C SER A 83 -49.16 34.53 -20.30
N LYS A 84 -49.83 33.80 -21.22
CA LYS A 84 -51.17 33.13 -21.27
C LYS A 84 -51.30 32.29 -22.58
N LYS A 85 -52.06 31.16 -22.57
CA LYS A 85 -52.88 30.58 -23.70
C LYS A 85 -52.15 30.11 -24.99
N ASP A 86 -52.66 29.22 -25.87
CA ASP A 86 -53.85 28.35 -25.95
C ASP A 86 -53.65 27.25 -27.05
N LYS A 87 -54.37 26.10 -26.96
CA LYS A 87 -54.73 25.13 -28.07
C LYS A 87 -53.61 24.31 -28.79
N LYS A 88 -53.86 23.15 -29.46
CA LYS A 88 -54.87 22.04 -29.45
C LYS A 88 -54.49 21.00 -30.56
N LYS A 89 -54.92 19.72 -30.48
CA LYS A 89 -54.87 18.65 -31.54
C LYS A 89 -53.47 18.11 -31.90
N ASP A 90 -53.23 17.00 -32.62
CA ASP A 90 -53.90 15.70 -32.96
C ASP A 90 -52.76 14.79 -33.57
N LYS A 91 -52.76 13.45 -33.73
CA LYS A 91 -53.43 12.28 -33.09
C LYS A 91 -53.02 10.98 -33.87
N LYS A 92 -52.64 9.85 -33.20
CA LYS A 92 -52.28 8.51 -33.78
C LYS A 92 -50.93 8.44 -34.57
N SER A 93 -50.20 7.32 -34.71
CA SER A 93 -50.41 5.88 -34.31
C SER A 93 -49.15 4.98 -34.49
N LYS A 94 -48.95 3.97 -33.58
CA LYS A 94 -48.50 2.54 -33.77
C LYS A 94 -47.19 2.24 -34.58
N LYS A 95 -46.39 1.17 -34.35
CA LYS A 95 -46.52 -0.13 -33.62
C LYS A 95 -45.11 -0.79 -33.49
N GLY A 96 -44.90 -1.74 -32.58
CA GLY A 96 -43.74 -2.68 -32.53
C GLY A 96 -42.85 -2.46 -31.30
N ASP A 97 -43.13 -3.09 -30.16
CA ASP A 97 -42.79 -4.47 -29.75
C ASP A 97 -41.43 -4.50 -29.01
N VAL A 98 -41.50 -4.54 -27.67
CA VAL A 98 -40.39 -4.74 -26.72
C VAL A 98 -40.82 -5.85 -25.76
N GLU A 99 -39.88 -6.73 -25.44
CA GLU A 99 -40.11 -7.98 -24.69
C GLU A 99 -40.48 -7.73 -23.22
N GLU A 100 -41.13 -8.73 -22.61
CA GLU A 100 -41.76 -8.63 -21.30
C GLU A 100 -40.72 -8.63 -20.16
N GLU A 101 -40.59 -7.50 -19.45
CA GLU A 101 -40.05 -7.50 -18.09
C GLU A 101 -41.16 -8.00 -17.15
N GLU A 102 -40.99 -9.20 -16.57
CA GLU A 102 -41.85 -9.69 -15.49
C GLU A 102 -41.63 -8.82 -14.23
N GLU A 103 -42.42 -7.76 -14.12
CA GLU A 103 -42.49 -6.92 -12.93
C GLU A 103 -43.09 -7.73 -11.77
N TYR A 104 -42.25 -8.17 -10.84
CA TYR A 104 -42.67 -8.87 -9.63
C TYR A 104 -43.53 -7.94 -8.77
N GLU A 105 -44.86 -8.03 -8.88
CA GLU A 105 -45.81 -7.36 -7.99
C GLU A 105 -45.64 -7.89 -6.56
N VAL A 106 -44.83 -7.16 -5.77
CA VAL A 106 -44.75 -7.36 -4.33
C VAL A 106 -45.93 -6.65 -3.69
N ASP A 107 -46.82 -7.41 -3.06
CA ASP A 107 -48.01 -6.91 -2.35
C ASP A 107 -47.61 -6.03 -1.15
N LEU A 108 -47.48 -4.73 -1.42
CA LEU A 108 -47.09 -3.70 -0.45
C LEU A 108 -48.31 -3.23 0.38
N GLY A 109 -48.90 -4.15 1.14
CA GLY A 109 -49.95 -3.82 2.10
C GLY A 109 -49.49 -2.79 3.15
N ASN A 110 -50.28 -1.73 3.35
CA ASN A 110 -50.29 -0.66 4.39
C ASN A 110 -49.04 -0.42 5.28
N ARG A 111 -47.82 -0.55 4.76
CA ARG A 111 -46.55 -0.29 5.47
C ARG A 111 -45.53 0.37 4.54
N THR A 112 -45.57 1.70 4.44
CA THR A 112 -44.71 2.45 3.50
C THR A 112 -43.97 3.63 4.12
N HIS A 113 -43.53 3.52 5.39
CA HIS A 113 -42.37 4.30 5.82
C HIS A 113 -41.10 3.68 5.23
N ARG A 114 -40.42 4.41 4.35
CA ARG A 114 -39.17 3.96 3.73
C ARG A 114 -38.00 4.39 4.61
N ILE A 115 -37.53 3.48 5.45
CA ILE A 115 -36.40 3.69 6.37
C ILE A 115 -35.23 4.34 5.62
N THR A 116 -34.83 5.54 6.06
CA THR A 116 -33.73 6.28 5.46
C THR A 116 -32.39 5.86 6.06
N LEU A 117 -31.29 6.08 5.34
CA LEU A 117 -29.93 5.77 5.83
C LEU A 117 -29.57 6.57 7.10
N MET A 118 -30.19 7.73 7.32
CA MET A 118 -30.03 8.51 8.56
C MET A 118 -30.81 7.90 9.73
N GLU A 119 -31.98 7.30 9.48
CA GLU A 119 -32.76 6.60 10.50
C GLU A 119 -32.09 5.27 10.89
N SER A 120 -31.56 4.51 9.93
CA SER A 120 -30.80 3.29 10.23
C SER A 120 -29.56 3.59 11.06
N LYS A 121 -28.88 4.71 10.80
CA LYS A 121 -27.73 5.15 11.62
C LYS A 121 -28.15 5.57 13.03
N LYS A 122 -29.26 6.31 13.19
CA LYS A 122 -29.81 6.63 14.52
C LYS A 122 -30.18 5.37 15.31
N TYR A 123 -30.71 4.35 14.65
CA TYR A 123 -31.02 3.06 15.27
C TYR A 123 -29.74 2.32 15.70
N GLU A 124 -28.72 2.28 14.84
CA GLU A 124 -27.38 1.75 15.15
C GLU A 124 -26.77 2.43 16.40
N ASP A 125 -26.76 3.76 16.45
CA ASP A 125 -26.25 4.52 17.60
C ASP A 125 -27.04 4.20 18.89
N LYS A 126 -28.36 4.01 18.78
CA LYS A 126 -29.23 3.70 19.93
C LYS A 126 -29.04 2.27 20.45
N ILE A 127 -28.96 1.26 19.57
CA ILE A 127 -28.79 -0.13 20.00
C ILE A 127 -27.39 -0.38 20.59
N LYS A 128 -26.35 0.27 20.06
CA LYS A 128 -25.00 0.27 20.64
C LYS A 128 -25.00 0.83 22.07
N LYS A 129 -25.58 2.02 22.27
CA LYS A 129 -25.70 2.64 23.60
C LYS A 129 -26.57 1.82 24.56
N ARG A 130 -27.60 1.14 24.06
CA ARG A 130 -28.40 0.21 24.88
C ARG A 130 -27.56 -0.98 25.34
N LEU A 131 -26.72 -1.56 24.47
CA LEU A 131 -25.84 -2.68 24.82
C LEU A 131 -24.76 -2.28 25.84
N GLU A 132 -24.15 -1.09 25.73
CA GLU A 132 -23.21 -0.55 26.74
C GLU A 132 -23.88 -0.41 28.12
N ASN A 133 -25.07 0.18 28.15
CA ASN A 133 -25.83 0.36 29.39
C ASN A 133 -26.25 -0.98 30.02
N LEU A 134 -26.42 -2.03 29.23
CA LEU A 134 -26.69 -3.38 29.71
C LEU A 134 -25.42 -4.10 30.18
N ALA A 135 -24.27 -3.88 29.52
CA ALA A 135 -22.97 -4.40 29.95
C ALA A 135 -22.61 -3.98 31.38
N GLY A 136 -22.93 -2.75 31.77
CA GLY A 136 -22.74 -2.26 33.14
C GLY A 136 -23.79 -2.75 34.16
N LYS A 137 -24.95 -3.26 33.73
CA LYS A 137 -26.05 -3.70 34.61
C LYS A 137 -26.13 -5.21 34.79
N ASP A 138 -26.00 -5.97 33.71
CA ASP A 138 -25.95 -7.43 33.70
C ASP A 138 -24.76 -7.92 32.84
N PRO A 139 -23.55 -7.93 33.42
CA PRO A 139 -22.36 -8.38 32.72
C PRO A 139 -22.43 -9.87 32.32
N LYS A 140 -23.21 -10.69 33.03
CA LYS A 140 -23.32 -12.12 32.74
C LYS A 140 -24.13 -12.37 31.48
N ALA A 141 -25.33 -11.78 31.39
CA ALA A 141 -26.15 -11.88 30.17
C ALA A 141 -25.45 -11.25 28.95
N THR A 142 -24.72 -10.15 29.16
CA THR A 142 -23.90 -9.53 28.11
C THR A 142 -22.80 -10.46 27.62
N GLN A 143 -22.10 -11.15 28.53
CA GLN A 143 -21.05 -12.10 28.16
C GLN A 143 -21.61 -13.27 27.33
N THR A 144 -22.71 -13.91 27.74
CA THR A 144 -23.32 -15.00 26.95
C THR A 144 -23.81 -14.54 25.58
N LEU A 145 -24.32 -13.31 25.47
CA LEU A 145 -24.68 -12.72 24.19
C LEU A 145 -23.46 -12.53 23.27
N LEU A 146 -22.34 -12.01 23.80
CA LEU A 146 -21.11 -11.82 23.01
C LEU A 146 -20.51 -13.17 22.59
N GLU A 147 -20.52 -14.17 23.48
CA GLU A 147 -20.11 -15.55 23.17
C GLU A 147 -20.97 -16.17 22.06
N SER A 148 -22.25 -15.82 21.94
CA SER A 148 -23.12 -16.29 20.85
C SER A 148 -22.76 -15.74 19.45
N PHE A 149 -21.99 -14.64 19.39
CA PHE A 149 -21.47 -14.07 18.14
C PHE A 149 -20.05 -14.53 17.82
N ALA A 150 -19.34 -15.14 18.78
CA ALA A 150 -17.98 -15.63 18.58
C ALA A 150 -17.96 -16.79 17.56
N PRO A 151 -16.87 -16.97 16.79
CA PRO A 151 -16.75 -18.08 15.85
C PRO A 151 -16.71 -19.43 16.60
N PRO A 152 -16.91 -20.57 15.91
CA PRO A 152 -16.74 -21.90 16.51
C PRO A 152 -15.40 -22.03 17.26
N THR A 153 -15.39 -22.78 18.37
CA THR A 153 -14.18 -22.99 19.19
C THR A 153 -12.98 -23.50 18.39
N SER A 154 -13.24 -24.32 17.35
CA SER A 154 -12.23 -24.77 16.38
C SER A 154 -11.51 -23.68 15.59
N LEU A 155 -12.01 -22.43 15.61
CA LEU A 155 -11.33 -21.23 15.08
C LEU A 155 -10.80 -20.31 16.20
N GLN A 156 -11.35 -20.39 17.42
CA GLN A 156 -10.86 -19.60 18.56
C GLN A 156 -9.55 -20.16 19.12
N ASP A 157 -9.48 -21.48 19.26
CA ASP A 157 -8.34 -22.21 19.87
C ASP A 157 -7.14 -22.36 18.91
N VAL A 158 -7.21 -21.79 17.70
CA VAL A 158 -6.12 -21.81 16.73
C VAL A 158 -5.02 -20.85 17.18
N THR A 159 -4.03 -21.41 17.88
CA THR A 159 -2.73 -20.76 18.09
C THR A 159 -2.02 -20.65 16.75
N VAL A 160 -2.22 -19.53 16.05
CA VAL A 160 -1.35 -19.14 14.94
C VAL A 160 0.01 -18.79 15.53
N GLU A 161 0.99 -19.66 15.36
CA GLU A 161 2.38 -19.33 15.65
C GLU A 161 2.81 -18.19 14.72
N LEU A 162 3.16 -17.05 15.32
CA LEU A 162 3.84 -15.97 14.60
C LEU A 162 5.11 -16.56 14.00
N HIS A 163 5.27 -16.42 12.68
CA HIS A 163 6.36 -17.05 11.96
C HIS A 163 7.71 -16.62 12.54
N ASP A 164 8.65 -17.55 12.74
CA ASP A 164 9.99 -17.17 13.18
C ASP A 164 10.61 -16.26 12.11
N PRO A 165 11.12 -15.06 12.46
CA PRO A 165 11.75 -14.14 11.50
C PRO A 165 12.92 -14.75 10.70
N ARG A 166 13.44 -15.90 11.14
CA ARG A 166 14.54 -16.66 10.54
C ARG A 166 14.08 -17.78 9.60
N ASP A 167 12.78 -18.10 9.55
CA ASP A 167 12.27 -19.16 8.67
C ASP A 167 12.32 -18.74 7.19
N ILE A 168 13.09 -19.51 6.42
CA ILE A 168 13.34 -19.29 4.99
C ILE A 168 12.08 -19.61 4.17
N ASN A 169 11.40 -20.70 4.53
CA ASN A 169 10.15 -21.17 3.94
C ASN A 169 9.14 -21.42 5.08
N PRO A 170 8.51 -20.38 5.64
CA PRO A 170 7.52 -20.57 6.70
C PRO A 170 6.35 -21.40 6.17
N THR A 171 5.92 -22.38 6.97
CA THR A 171 4.77 -23.24 6.61
C THR A 171 3.52 -22.38 6.58
N SER A 172 2.99 -22.13 5.38
CA SER A 172 1.90 -21.17 5.19
C SER A 172 0.68 -21.55 6.03
N SER A 173 0.30 -20.70 6.98
CA SER A 173 -0.94 -20.87 7.75
C SER A 173 -2.18 -20.71 6.85
N VAL A 174 -2.01 -20.00 5.73
CA VAL A 174 -3.03 -19.76 4.72
C VAL A 174 -2.79 -20.59 3.47
N ASP A 175 -3.74 -21.47 3.11
CA ASP A 175 -3.90 -21.99 1.75
C ASP A 175 -4.52 -20.90 0.86
N VAL A 176 -3.65 -20.16 0.18
CA VAL A 176 -4.04 -19.05 -0.71
C VAL A 176 -4.91 -19.53 -1.87
N TYR A 177 -4.72 -20.76 -2.35
CA TYR A 177 -5.50 -21.32 -3.46
C TYR A 177 -6.93 -21.64 -3.01
N ALA A 178 -7.10 -22.29 -1.85
CA ALA A 178 -8.42 -22.51 -1.27
C ALA A 178 -9.14 -21.19 -0.94
N LEU A 179 -8.42 -20.21 -0.37
CA LEU A 179 -8.95 -18.89 -0.05
C LEU A 179 -9.50 -18.18 -1.30
N VAL A 180 -8.71 -18.11 -2.37
CA VAL A 180 -9.08 -17.42 -3.61
C VAL A 180 -10.22 -18.14 -4.34
N ASN A 181 -10.22 -19.47 -4.36
CA ASN A 181 -11.35 -20.22 -4.92
C ASN A 181 -12.66 -19.97 -4.17
N GLN A 182 -12.62 -19.83 -2.84
CA GLN A 182 -13.80 -19.45 -2.06
C GLN A 182 -14.25 -18.01 -2.34
N LEU A 183 -13.32 -17.07 -2.59
CA LEU A 183 -13.67 -15.70 -3.01
C LEU A 183 -14.37 -15.70 -4.36
N CYS A 184 -13.86 -16.46 -5.33
CA CYS A 184 -14.48 -16.61 -6.65
C CYS A 184 -15.87 -17.27 -6.54
N ALA A 185 -15.99 -18.38 -5.83
CA ALA A 185 -17.25 -19.12 -5.67
C ALA A 185 -18.35 -18.31 -4.95
N LYS A 186 -17.99 -17.50 -3.95
CA LYS A 186 -18.92 -16.60 -3.24
C LYS A 186 -19.14 -15.26 -3.97
N ASN A 187 -18.61 -15.08 -5.20
CA ASN A 187 -18.64 -13.84 -5.97
C ASN A 187 -18.09 -12.61 -5.19
N LEU A 188 -17.06 -12.80 -4.37
CA LEU A 188 -16.44 -11.75 -3.55
C LEU A 188 -15.28 -11.02 -4.26
N VAL A 189 -14.98 -11.37 -5.51
CA VAL A 189 -14.03 -10.69 -6.39
C VAL A 189 -14.65 -9.42 -7.05
N PRO A 190 -13.86 -8.39 -7.42
CA PRO A 190 -12.41 -8.28 -7.29
C PRO A 190 -11.98 -8.08 -5.83
N ALA A 191 -10.91 -8.76 -5.41
CA ALA A 191 -10.38 -8.70 -4.06
C ALA A 191 -8.93 -8.21 -4.03
N ILE A 192 -8.54 -7.59 -2.92
CA ILE A 192 -7.14 -7.27 -2.61
C ILE A 192 -6.69 -8.02 -1.36
N ALA A 193 -5.52 -8.63 -1.41
CA ALA A 193 -4.89 -9.35 -0.30
C ALA A 193 -3.66 -8.56 0.19
N PHE A 194 -3.74 -8.04 1.41
CA PHE A 194 -2.67 -7.31 2.06
C PHE A 194 -1.78 -8.24 2.88
N GLN A 195 -0.47 -8.09 2.69
CA GLN A 195 0.60 -8.66 3.53
C GLN A 195 1.75 -7.64 3.58
N LEU A 196 1.98 -7.07 4.76
CA LEU A 196 2.86 -5.92 4.97
C LEU A 196 4.36 -6.22 4.76
N ASP A 197 4.74 -7.49 4.83
CA ASP A 197 6.04 -7.94 4.35
C ASP A 197 6.00 -8.17 2.83
N SER A 198 6.72 -7.32 2.07
CA SER A 198 6.75 -7.39 0.61
C SER A 198 7.30 -8.72 0.06
N VAL A 199 8.19 -9.40 0.80
CA VAL A 199 8.76 -10.70 0.43
C VAL A 199 7.73 -11.80 0.66
N ARG A 200 7.05 -11.79 1.81
CA ARG A 200 5.96 -12.74 2.09
C ARG A 200 4.76 -12.52 1.14
N CYS A 201 4.42 -11.28 0.83
CA CYS A 201 3.44 -10.90 -0.19
C CYS A 201 3.78 -11.54 -1.55
N ARG A 202 5.04 -11.47 -1.98
CA ARG A 202 5.51 -12.12 -3.21
C ARG A 202 5.46 -13.66 -3.13
N GLN A 203 5.79 -14.26 -1.98
CA GLN A 203 5.65 -15.70 -1.78
C GLN A 203 4.20 -16.16 -1.94
N LEU A 204 3.24 -15.48 -1.31
CA LEU A 204 1.80 -15.80 -1.41
C LEU A 204 1.27 -15.66 -2.86
N PHE A 205 1.69 -14.62 -3.58
CA PHE A 205 1.41 -14.43 -5.00
C PHE A 205 1.98 -15.57 -5.87
N ASN A 206 3.26 -15.92 -5.68
CA ASN A 206 3.92 -17.00 -6.41
C ASN A 206 3.27 -18.37 -6.10
N GLN A 207 2.94 -18.62 -4.84
CA GLN A 207 2.23 -19.83 -4.39
C GLN A 207 0.88 -19.95 -5.10
N LEU A 208 0.07 -18.88 -5.14
CA LEU A 208 -1.20 -18.90 -5.87
C LEU A 208 -0.99 -19.21 -7.36
N LEU A 209 -0.06 -18.54 -8.04
CA LEU A 209 0.19 -18.74 -9.47
C LEU A 209 0.58 -20.20 -9.75
N LEU A 210 1.52 -20.76 -8.99
CA LEU A 210 1.97 -22.14 -9.13
C LEU A 210 0.86 -23.14 -8.80
N SER A 211 0.04 -22.90 -7.78
CA SER A 211 -1.09 -23.77 -7.44
C SER A 211 -2.19 -23.76 -8.51
N VAL A 212 -2.48 -22.59 -9.10
CA VAL A 212 -3.44 -22.47 -10.22
C VAL A 212 -2.94 -23.21 -11.46
N GLU A 213 -1.65 -23.07 -11.81
CA GLU A 213 -1.06 -23.78 -12.96
C GLU A 213 -0.92 -25.29 -12.73
N ALA A 214 -0.59 -25.73 -11.51
CA ALA A 214 -0.55 -27.15 -11.17
C ALA A 214 -1.95 -27.79 -11.24
N ALA A 215 -2.99 -27.08 -10.77
CA ALA A 215 -4.38 -27.52 -10.89
C ALA A 215 -4.87 -27.53 -12.36
N GLU A 216 -4.42 -26.58 -13.18
CA GLU A 216 -4.67 -26.55 -14.62
C GLU A 216 -4.06 -27.76 -15.33
N ILE A 217 -2.79 -28.07 -15.06
CA ILE A 217 -2.10 -29.23 -15.62
C ILE A 217 -2.73 -30.54 -15.12
N ALA A 218 -3.12 -30.63 -13.85
CA ALA A 218 -3.78 -31.81 -13.30
C ALA A 218 -5.17 -32.08 -13.93
N LYS A 219 -5.94 -31.03 -14.24
CA LYS A 219 -7.26 -31.14 -14.86
C LYS A 219 -7.19 -31.31 -16.39
N TYR A 220 -6.21 -30.68 -17.04
CA TYR A 220 -6.04 -30.68 -18.50
C TYR A 220 -4.58 -30.90 -18.94
N PRO A 221 -3.99 -32.10 -18.76
CA PRO A 221 -2.57 -32.33 -19.02
C PRO A 221 -2.13 -31.96 -20.43
N ASN A 222 -2.92 -32.34 -21.44
CA ASN A 222 -2.57 -32.18 -22.86
C ASN A 222 -3.07 -30.84 -23.46
N PHE A 223 -3.57 -29.89 -22.65
CA PHE A 223 -4.14 -28.64 -23.18
C PHE A 223 -3.10 -27.81 -23.92
N ARG A 224 -1.89 -27.65 -23.37
CA ARG A 224 -0.81 -26.89 -24.02
C ARG A 224 -0.37 -27.53 -25.34
N GLU A 225 -0.22 -28.86 -25.38
CA GLU A 225 0.09 -29.60 -26.60
C GLU A 225 -1.01 -29.40 -27.67
N LYS A 226 -2.28 -29.41 -27.25
CA LYS A 226 -3.41 -29.18 -28.16
C LYS A 226 -3.41 -27.76 -28.73
N VAL A 227 -3.22 -26.73 -27.89
CA VAL A 227 -3.13 -25.32 -28.34
C VAL A 227 -1.92 -25.12 -29.25
N GLN A 228 -0.81 -25.81 -28.99
CA GLN A 228 0.38 -25.78 -29.85
C GLN A 228 0.13 -26.43 -31.22
N LEU A 229 -0.58 -27.56 -31.28
CA LEU A 229 -1.03 -28.18 -32.53
C LEU A 229 -2.00 -27.26 -33.30
N GLU A 230 -2.97 -26.65 -32.61
CA GLU A 230 -3.90 -25.66 -33.19
C GLU A 230 -3.14 -24.43 -33.74
N TYR A 231 -2.05 -24.00 -33.08
CA TYR A 231 -1.16 -22.94 -33.58
C TYR A 231 -0.38 -23.37 -34.84
N GLU A 232 0.21 -24.57 -34.85
CA GLU A 232 0.91 -25.07 -36.04
C GLU A 232 -0.04 -25.25 -37.25
N GLU A 233 -1.28 -25.68 -37.02
CA GLU A 233 -2.31 -25.74 -38.05
C GLU A 233 -2.68 -24.34 -38.56
N TRP A 234 -2.82 -23.37 -37.66
CA TRP A 234 -3.01 -21.97 -38.03
C TRP A 234 -1.83 -21.44 -38.86
N GLU A 235 -0.59 -21.72 -38.48
CA GLU A 235 0.60 -21.30 -39.25
C GLU A 235 0.64 -21.95 -40.64
N LYS A 236 0.32 -23.24 -40.75
CA LYS A 236 0.22 -23.98 -42.02
C LYS A 236 -0.87 -23.37 -42.93
N THR A 237 -2.04 -23.02 -42.38
CA THR A 237 -3.11 -22.37 -43.16
C THR A 237 -2.74 -20.95 -43.59
N GLN A 238 -2.13 -20.15 -42.71
CA GLN A 238 -1.62 -18.81 -43.03
C GLN A 238 -0.52 -18.82 -44.10
N ALA A 239 0.43 -19.75 -44.02
CA ALA A 239 1.45 -19.94 -45.04
C ALA A 239 0.84 -20.35 -46.40
N ALA A 240 -0.25 -21.13 -46.39
CA ALA A 240 -1.00 -21.48 -47.61
C ALA A 240 -1.76 -20.28 -48.19
N VAL A 241 -2.40 -19.45 -47.35
CA VAL A 241 -3.07 -18.20 -47.76
C VAL A 241 -2.06 -17.22 -48.38
N LYS A 242 -0.97 -16.91 -47.69
CA LYS A 242 0.09 -16.02 -48.23
C LYS A 242 0.70 -16.54 -49.53
N LYS A 243 0.86 -17.86 -49.68
CA LYS A 243 1.29 -18.48 -50.95
C LYS A 243 0.23 -18.37 -52.06
N ARG A 244 -1.07 -18.38 -51.74
CA ARG A 244 -2.16 -18.11 -52.70
C ARG A 244 -2.17 -16.65 -53.11
N GLU A 245 -2.14 -15.71 -52.16
CA GLU A 245 -2.08 -14.28 -52.43
C GLU A 245 -0.86 -13.89 -53.28
N ALA A 246 0.32 -14.43 -52.98
CA ALA A 246 1.53 -14.20 -53.77
C ALA A 246 1.39 -14.73 -55.21
N LYS A 247 0.71 -15.87 -55.41
CA LYS A 247 0.41 -16.41 -56.76
C LYS A 247 -0.63 -15.56 -57.50
N VAL A 248 -1.64 -15.03 -56.80
CA VAL A 248 -2.63 -14.11 -57.38
C VAL A 248 -1.96 -12.80 -57.78
N LYS A 249 -1.13 -12.20 -56.91
CA LYS A 249 -0.36 -10.99 -57.23
C LYS A 249 0.69 -11.20 -58.34
N ALA A 250 1.19 -12.42 -58.53
CA ALA A 250 2.12 -12.75 -59.62
C ALA A 250 1.42 -13.02 -60.97
N LYS A 251 0.15 -13.46 -60.98
CA LYS A 251 -0.69 -13.48 -62.18
C LYS A 251 -1.31 -12.10 -62.38
N GLY A 252 -0.60 -11.25 -63.11
CA GLY A 252 -1.09 -9.89 -63.39
C GLY A 252 -2.43 -9.86 -64.13
N LYS A 253 -3.21 -8.82 -63.78
CA LYS A 253 -4.47 -8.30 -64.35
C LYS A 253 -5.82 -8.92 -63.92
N GLU A 254 -6.62 -8.02 -63.33
CA GLU A 254 -7.98 -7.65 -63.79
C GLU A 254 -8.98 -8.78 -64.03
N GLU A 255 -9.48 -9.38 -62.94
CA GLU A 255 -10.91 -9.67 -62.68
C GLU A 255 -11.02 -10.55 -61.41
N ASP A 256 -10.99 -9.95 -60.22
CA ASP A 256 -11.84 -10.42 -59.09
C ASP A 256 -11.85 -9.46 -57.86
N ASP A 257 -12.50 -8.30 -58.00
CA ASP A 257 -12.87 -7.46 -56.85
C ASP A 257 -14.15 -7.97 -56.13
N ARG A 258 -14.51 -9.25 -56.31
CA ARG A 258 -15.69 -9.88 -55.70
C ARG A 258 -15.43 -11.08 -54.78
N GLU A 259 -14.25 -11.69 -54.84
CA GLU A 259 -13.79 -12.64 -53.80
C GLU A 259 -12.98 -11.98 -52.66
N SER A 260 -12.81 -10.65 -52.68
CA SER A 260 -12.33 -9.86 -51.54
C SER A 260 -13.35 -9.70 -50.41
N GLN A 261 -14.33 -10.61 -50.31
CA GLN A 261 -15.25 -10.72 -49.19
C GLN A 261 -14.48 -11.17 -47.94
N ALA A 262 -14.05 -10.20 -47.14
CA ALA A 262 -13.76 -10.31 -45.71
C ALA A 262 -13.28 -11.70 -45.26
N PHE A 263 -12.08 -12.09 -45.69
CA PHE A 263 -11.32 -13.09 -44.95
C PHE A 263 -11.04 -12.50 -43.57
N GLU A 264 -11.88 -12.83 -42.59
CA GLU A 264 -11.56 -12.62 -41.18
C GLU A 264 -10.26 -13.38 -40.90
N GLU A 265 -9.15 -12.66 -40.81
CA GLU A 265 -7.91 -13.18 -40.26
C GLU A 265 -8.18 -13.58 -38.81
N LYS A 266 -8.54 -14.85 -38.60
CA LYS A 266 -8.63 -15.42 -37.25
C LYS A 266 -7.30 -15.15 -36.56
N PRO A 267 -7.29 -14.46 -35.41
CA PRO A 267 -6.04 -14.15 -34.72
C PRO A 267 -5.27 -15.44 -34.39
N PRO A 268 -3.93 -15.39 -34.34
CA PRO A 268 -3.14 -16.56 -33.99
C PRO A 268 -3.60 -17.14 -32.65
N PRO A 269 -3.76 -18.48 -32.54
CA PRO A 269 -3.93 -19.14 -31.26
C PRO A 269 -2.81 -18.73 -30.31
N ASP A 270 -3.14 -18.30 -29.10
CA ASP A 270 -2.15 -17.85 -28.15
C ASP A 270 -1.63 -19.04 -27.34
N ILE A 271 -0.43 -19.52 -27.68
CA ILE A 271 0.23 -20.69 -27.08
C ILE A 271 0.32 -20.58 -25.55
N TYR A 272 0.37 -19.36 -25.02
CA TYR A 272 0.50 -19.06 -23.59
C TYR A 272 -0.81 -18.66 -22.91
N ALA A 273 -1.95 -18.80 -23.59
CA ALA A 273 -3.26 -18.56 -22.99
C ALA A 273 -3.57 -19.61 -21.90
N PRO A 274 -4.01 -19.20 -20.69
CA PRO A 274 -4.62 -20.12 -19.73
C PRO A 274 -5.87 -20.78 -20.29
N HIS A 275 -6.15 -22.00 -19.86
CA HIS A 275 -7.45 -22.62 -20.03
C HIS A 275 -8.54 -21.73 -19.38
N PRO A 276 -9.69 -21.50 -20.03
CA PRO A 276 -10.72 -20.57 -19.53
C PRO A 276 -11.21 -20.83 -18.09
N ASP A 277 -11.21 -22.07 -17.62
CA ASP A 277 -11.56 -22.42 -16.23
C ASP A 277 -10.60 -21.85 -15.18
N PHE A 278 -9.33 -21.63 -15.55
CA PHE A 278 -8.26 -21.18 -14.64
C PHE A 278 -7.98 -19.67 -14.78
N VAL A 279 -8.83 -18.95 -15.50
CA VAL A 279 -8.91 -17.49 -15.44
C VAL A 279 -9.91 -17.10 -14.36
N LEU A 280 -9.38 -16.62 -13.23
CA LEU A 280 -10.16 -16.30 -12.02
C LEU A 280 -11.09 -15.10 -12.20
N THR A 281 -10.83 -14.24 -13.20
CA THR A 281 -11.72 -13.13 -13.55
C THR A 281 -13.03 -13.66 -14.16
N PRO A 282 -14.22 -13.16 -13.73
CA PRO A 282 -15.51 -13.51 -14.32
C PRO A 282 -15.53 -13.35 -15.84
N ALA A 283 -16.24 -14.24 -16.56
CA ALA A 283 -16.15 -14.39 -18.00
C ALA A 283 -16.27 -13.08 -18.81
N GLY A 284 -17.25 -12.22 -18.50
CA GLY A 284 -17.45 -10.93 -19.17
C GLY A 284 -16.38 -9.87 -18.88
N SER A 285 -15.56 -10.06 -17.84
CA SER A 285 -14.52 -9.12 -17.42
C SER A 285 -13.10 -9.60 -17.76
N ARG A 286 -12.93 -10.74 -18.45
CA ARG A 286 -11.61 -11.26 -18.83
C ARG A 286 -10.87 -10.34 -19.80
N LEU A 287 -9.54 -10.40 -19.77
CA LEU A 287 -8.68 -9.72 -20.74
C LEU A 287 -8.85 -10.31 -22.14
N THR A 288 -9.02 -9.44 -23.12
CA THR A 288 -8.98 -9.82 -24.54
C THR A 288 -7.55 -9.99 -25.04
N ALA A 289 -7.36 -10.74 -26.14
CA ALA A 289 -6.03 -10.91 -26.75
C ALA A 289 -5.43 -9.59 -27.26
N THR A 290 -6.26 -8.63 -27.67
CA THR A 290 -5.81 -7.29 -28.12
C THR A 290 -5.36 -6.42 -26.96
N GLU A 291 -6.15 -6.32 -25.88
CA GLU A 291 -5.74 -5.65 -24.64
C GLU A 291 -4.43 -6.25 -24.09
N PHE A 292 -4.32 -7.57 -24.07
CA PHE A 292 -3.12 -8.25 -23.58
C PHE A 292 -1.88 -7.98 -24.46
N LYS A 293 -2.05 -7.91 -25.78
CA LYS A 293 -0.95 -7.57 -26.71
C LYS A 293 -0.43 -6.16 -26.49
N GLU A 294 -1.30 -5.20 -26.20
CA GLU A 294 -0.90 -3.83 -25.85
C GLU A 294 -0.15 -3.79 -24.51
N ILE A 295 -0.70 -4.44 -23.47
CA ILE A 295 -0.06 -4.59 -22.15
C ILE A 295 1.34 -5.20 -22.28
N LYS A 296 1.49 -6.28 -23.07
CA LYS A 296 2.79 -6.92 -23.31
C LYS A 296 3.77 -6.01 -24.05
N TRP A 297 3.30 -5.15 -24.96
CA TRP A 297 4.15 -4.16 -25.63
C TRP A 297 4.61 -3.07 -24.66
N GLN A 298 3.72 -2.57 -23.80
CA GLN A 298 4.07 -1.60 -22.76
C GLN A 298 5.09 -2.18 -21.76
N LEU A 299 4.92 -3.43 -21.33
CA LEU A 299 5.85 -4.11 -20.41
C LEU A 299 7.23 -4.33 -21.03
N ARG A 300 7.32 -4.83 -22.27
CA ARG A 300 8.61 -5.08 -22.97
C ARG A 300 9.44 -3.82 -23.26
N ARG A 301 8.87 -2.63 -23.09
CA ARG A 301 9.58 -1.36 -23.24
C ARG A 301 10.22 -0.86 -21.94
N GLU A 302 9.84 -1.42 -20.78
CA GLU A 302 10.28 -0.95 -19.46
C GLU A 302 10.84 -2.06 -18.56
N LEU A 303 10.42 -3.32 -18.74
CA LEU A 303 11.21 -4.49 -18.39
C LEU A 303 12.09 -4.85 -19.61
N SER A 304 13.30 -5.35 -19.34
CA SER A 304 14.31 -5.70 -20.35
C SER A 304 13.79 -6.63 -21.46
N GLU A 305 14.48 -6.63 -22.60
CA GLU A 305 14.02 -7.28 -23.86
C GLU A 305 13.69 -8.79 -23.70
N ASP A 306 14.31 -9.46 -22.74
CA ASP A 306 14.08 -10.88 -22.38
C ASP A 306 12.80 -11.16 -21.57
N SER A 307 11.88 -10.19 -21.43
CA SER A 307 10.57 -10.40 -20.80
C SER A 307 9.62 -11.22 -21.70
N ASP A 308 9.92 -12.52 -21.78
CA ASP A 308 9.19 -13.54 -22.52
C ASP A 308 7.79 -13.84 -21.93
N ASP A 309 6.93 -14.53 -22.68
CA ASP A 309 5.60 -14.97 -22.21
C ASP A 309 5.68 -15.86 -20.94
N GLY A 310 6.83 -16.46 -20.67
CA GLY A 310 7.11 -17.23 -19.45
C GLY A 310 7.23 -16.40 -18.15
N HIS A 311 7.30 -15.07 -18.21
CA HIS A 311 7.50 -14.26 -17.00
C HIS A 311 6.30 -14.35 -16.02
N ALA A 312 6.57 -14.54 -14.73
CA ALA A 312 5.51 -14.77 -13.72
C ALA A 312 4.46 -13.65 -13.68
N LEU A 313 4.91 -12.39 -13.67
CA LEU A 313 4.03 -11.20 -13.75
C LEU A 313 3.16 -11.14 -15.02
N VAL A 314 3.60 -11.73 -16.13
CA VAL A 314 2.88 -11.74 -17.41
C VAL A 314 1.85 -12.87 -17.42
N ARG A 315 2.24 -14.07 -16.94
CA ARG A 315 1.36 -15.25 -16.79
C ARG A 315 0.25 -15.05 -15.76
N SER A 316 0.53 -14.31 -14.68
CA SER A 316 -0.46 -14.00 -13.64
C SER A 316 -1.54 -13.06 -14.14
N LEU A 317 -1.18 -12.00 -14.89
CA LEU A 317 -2.13 -11.03 -15.44
C LEU A 317 -3.16 -11.72 -16.35
N ARG A 318 -2.73 -12.68 -17.20
CA ARG A 318 -3.64 -13.50 -18.02
C ARG A 318 -4.69 -14.27 -17.22
N ARG A 319 -4.38 -14.64 -15.97
CA ARG A 319 -5.26 -15.39 -15.05
C ARG A 319 -6.11 -14.50 -14.15
N GLY A 320 -5.96 -13.17 -14.25
CA GLY A 320 -6.63 -12.21 -13.37
C GLY A 320 -5.92 -12.00 -12.03
N ILE A 321 -4.65 -12.37 -11.93
CA ILE A 321 -3.83 -12.27 -10.71
C ILE A 321 -2.78 -11.17 -10.90
N ALA A 322 -2.65 -10.26 -9.95
CA ALA A 322 -1.58 -9.27 -9.93
C ALA A 322 -0.94 -9.13 -8.55
N ILE A 323 0.19 -8.42 -8.52
CA ILE A 323 0.86 -7.97 -7.31
C ILE A 323 1.12 -6.47 -7.41
N TYR A 324 1.14 -5.76 -6.30
CA TYR A 324 1.33 -4.32 -6.22
C TYR A 324 2.23 -4.00 -5.02
N ASN A 325 3.54 -3.95 -5.28
CA ASN A 325 4.58 -3.70 -4.28
C ASN A 325 5.47 -2.53 -4.74
N GLN A 326 6.04 -1.77 -3.80
CA GLN A 326 6.86 -0.58 -4.13
C GLN A 326 8.13 -0.90 -4.94
N ASN A 327 8.62 -2.15 -4.87
CA ASN A 327 9.85 -2.57 -5.54
C ASN A 327 9.62 -2.88 -7.04
N LEU A 328 8.37 -3.02 -7.50
CA LEU A 328 8.06 -3.40 -8.88
C LEU A 328 8.14 -2.21 -9.86
N PRO A 329 8.42 -2.46 -11.16
CA PRO A 329 8.52 -1.39 -12.16
C PRO A 329 7.27 -0.51 -12.27
N ALA A 330 7.46 0.80 -12.40
CA ALA A 330 6.37 1.78 -12.42
C ALA A 330 5.36 1.56 -13.57
N ALA A 331 5.78 1.08 -14.75
CA ALA A 331 4.84 0.66 -15.80
C ALA A 331 3.94 -0.50 -15.36
N TYR A 332 4.50 -1.53 -14.74
CA TYR A 332 3.72 -2.67 -14.25
C TYR A 332 2.68 -2.21 -13.23
N LEU A 333 3.07 -1.36 -12.27
CA LEU A 333 2.13 -0.79 -11.29
C LEU A 333 1.00 0.03 -11.94
N ARG A 334 1.29 0.83 -12.98
CA ARG A 334 0.28 1.58 -13.75
C ARG A 334 -0.67 0.65 -14.52
N ILE A 335 -0.15 -0.43 -15.09
CA ILE A 335 -0.94 -1.44 -15.79
C ILE A 335 -1.88 -2.15 -14.79
N VAL A 336 -1.37 -2.58 -13.64
CA VAL A 336 -2.18 -3.18 -12.57
C VAL A 336 -3.27 -2.22 -12.08
N GLN A 337 -2.96 -0.92 -11.93
CA GLN A 337 -3.96 0.10 -11.61
C GLN A 337 -5.09 0.19 -12.63
N ALA A 338 -4.75 0.32 -13.93
CA ALA A 338 -5.75 0.40 -15.00
C ALA A 338 -6.62 -0.86 -15.07
N LEU A 339 -6.01 -2.04 -14.93
CA LEU A 339 -6.71 -3.32 -14.97
C LEU A 339 -7.61 -3.56 -13.75
N ALA A 340 -7.19 -3.16 -12.55
CA ALA A 340 -8.02 -3.22 -11.36
C ALA A 340 -9.25 -2.30 -11.48
N GLN A 341 -9.05 -1.06 -11.94
CA GLN A 341 -10.14 -0.08 -12.15
C GLN A 341 -11.11 -0.53 -13.25
N ALA A 342 -10.62 -1.17 -14.31
CA ALA A 342 -11.44 -1.77 -15.37
C ALA A 342 -12.09 -3.11 -14.96
N GLY A 343 -11.88 -3.60 -13.73
CA GLY A 343 -12.43 -4.87 -13.25
C GLY A 343 -11.86 -6.13 -13.93
N ARG A 344 -10.70 -6.01 -14.62
CA ARG A 344 -10.04 -7.10 -15.35
C ARG A 344 -9.30 -8.09 -14.44
N LEU A 345 -9.03 -7.70 -13.19
CA LEU A 345 -8.32 -8.51 -12.19
C LEU A 345 -9.30 -9.08 -11.15
N ALA A 346 -9.10 -10.35 -10.78
CA ALA A 346 -9.85 -11.02 -9.72
C ALA A 346 -9.21 -10.84 -8.35
N VAL A 347 -7.87 -10.95 -8.27
CA VAL A 347 -7.10 -10.82 -7.02
C VAL A 347 -5.83 -10.01 -7.26
N VAL A 348 -5.59 -9.05 -6.36
CA VAL A 348 -4.34 -8.27 -6.31
C VAL A 348 -3.68 -8.48 -4.95
N PHE A 349 -2.41 -8.87 -4.92
CA PHE A 349 -1.61 -8.89 -3.69
C PHE A 349 -0.93 -7.53 -3.49
N SER A 350 -0.83 -7.04 -2.26
CA SER A 350 -0.17 -5.75 -1.99
C SER A 350 0.54 -5.73 -0.63
N ASP A 351 1.66 -5.00 -0.59
CA ASP A 351 2.32 -4.56 0.63
C ASP A 351 1.65 -3.28 1.20
N ASP A 352 2.33 -2.60 2.13
CA ASP A 352 1.90 -1.33 2.72
C ASP A 352 1.70 -0.19 1.72
N SER A 353 2.19 -0.32 0.48
CA SER A 353 2.18 0.74 -0.53
C SER A 353 0.79 1.16 -0.98
N LEU A 354 -0.12 0.20 -1.10
CA LEU A 354 -1.50 0.48 -1.44
C LEU A 354 -2.36 0.74 -0.20
N ALA A 355 -1.80 0.93 1.00
CA ALA A 355 -2.56 1.60 2.05
C ALA A 355 -2.91 3.03 1.61
N TYR A 356 -1.91 3.79 1.13
CA TYR A 356 -2.00 5.24 0.98
C TYR A 356 -1.93 5.71 -0.49
N GLY A 357 -2.58 6.83 -0.81
CA GLY A 357 -2.29 7.64 -2.01
C GLY A 357 -2.88 7.22 -3.36
N VAL A 358 -3.25 5.95 -3.58
CA VAL A 358 -3.86 5.48 -4.87
C VAL A 358 -5.35 5.19 -4.69
N ASN A 359 -6.23 5.73 -5.54
CA ASN A 359 -7.65 5.37 -5.55
C ASN A 359 -7.88 4.08 -6.37
N MET A 360 -8.01 2.95 -5.67
CA MET A 360 -8.25 1.64 -6.25
C MET A 360 -9.20 0.87 -5.31
N PRO A 361 -10.52 0.90 -5.56
CA PRO A 361 -11.51 0.22 -4.74
C PRO A 361 -11.74 -1.23 -5.21
N PHE A 362 -11.94 -2.12 -4.25
CA PHE A 362 -12.18 -3.55 -4.42
C PHE A 362 -13.52 -3.94 -3.80
N ARG A 363 -14.07 -5.11 -4.13
CA ARG A 363 -15.26 -5.64 -3.44
C ARG A 363 -14.93 -6.20 -2.06
N THR A 364 -13.72 -6.74 -1.92
CA THR A 364 -13.23 -7.39 -0.70
C THR A 364 -11.79 -6.99 -0.40
N CYS A 365 -11.48 -6.71 0.87
CA CYS A 365 -10.12 -6.58 1.38
C CYS A 365 -9.81 -7.74 2.31
N CYS A 366 -8.76 -8.49 2.01
CA CYS A 366 -8.25 -9.60 2.80
C CYS A 366 -6.95 -9.17 3.50
N PHE A 367 -6.81 -9.49 4.77
CA PHE A 367 -5.57 -9.37 5.54
C PHE A 367 -5.03 -10.80 5.74
N CYS A 368 -3.86 -11.07 5.16
CA CYS A 368 -3.30 -12.42 5.07
C CYS A 368 -2.01 -12.52 5.88
N GLU A 369 -2.11 -13.13 7.07
CA GLU A 369 -1.05 -13.30 8.07
C GLU A 369 -0.54 -11.99 8.69
N ASP A 370 -0.12 -12.03 9.94
CA ASP A 370 0.51 -10.89 10.62
C ASP A 370 1.96 -11.25 10.99
N THR A 371 2.93 -10.45 10.54
CA THR A 371 4.36 -10.79 10.68
C THR A 371 4.88 -10.50 12.10
N SER A 372 4.23 -9.60 12.83
CA SER A 372 4.42 -9.39 14.28
C SER A 372 3.27 -8.55 14.85
N ASN A 373 3.00 -8.69 16.16
CA ASN A 373 1.82 -8.11 16.82
C ASN A 373 1.68 -6.58 16.76
N ASP A 374 2.65 -5.83 16.26
CA ASP A 374 2.63 -4.36 16.19
C ASP A 374 2.68 -3.81 14.76
N VAL A 375 2.89 -4.65 13.73
CA VAL A 375 3.05 -4.19 12.34
C VAL A 375 1.71 -3.86 11.69
N LEU A 376 0.69 -4.72 11.83
CA LEU A 376 -0.67 -4.43 11.35
C LEU A 376 -1.48 -3.63 12.37
N THR A 377 -1.34 -2.30 12.38
CA THR A 377 -2.11 -1.43 13.29
C THR A 377 -3.59 -1.28 12.87
N SER A 378 -4.48 -1.01 13.82
CA SER A 378 -5.92 -0.76 13.57
C SER A 378 -6.16 0.38 12.56
N LEU A 379 -5.35 1.44 12.62
CA LEU A 379 -5.38 2.54 11.65
C LEU A 379 -5.02 2.05 10.23
N MET A 380 -3.99 1.21 10.09
CA MET A 380 -3.65 0.62 8.78
C MET A 380 -4.75 -0.28 8.26
N VAL A 381 -5.37 -1.10 9.13
CA VAL A 381 -6.55 -1.91 8.76
C VAL A 381 -7.69 -1.02 8.26
N GLN A 382 -8.02 0.09 8.93
CA GLN A 382 -9.07 1.01 8.48
C GLN A 382 -8.74 1.67 7.13
N GLN A 383 -7.51 2.15 6.94
CA GLN A 383 -7.08 2.78 5.69
C GLN A 383 -7.11 1.78 4.51
N MET A 384 -6.72 0.53 4.75
CA MET A 384 -6.78 -0.55 3.76
C MET A 384 -8.21 -1.02 3.51
N ALA A 385 -9.00 -1.24 4.56
CA ALA A 385 -10.39 -1.69 4.49
C ALA A 385 -11.34 -0.65 3.91
N GLY A 386 -11.00 0.65 3.97
CA GLY A 386 -11.72 1.73 3.28
C GLY A 386 -11.73 1.60 1.75
N ARG A 387 -11.01 0.62 1.19
CA ARG A 387 -11.05 0.22 -0.22
C ARG A 387 -12.11 -0.83 -0.53
N ALA A 388 -12.66 -1.51 0.49
CA ALA A 388 -13.71 -2.51 0.32
C ALA A 388 -15.07 -1.83 0.05
N GLY A 389 -15.75 -2.26 -1.01
CA GLY A 389 -17.02 -1.71 -1.47
C GLY A 389 -16.81 -0.64 -2.56
N ARG A 390 -16.99 -1.04 -3.82
CA ARG A 390 -16.92 -0.11 -4.96
C ARG A 390 -18.22 0.70 -5.04
N ARG A 391 -18.11 2.02 -4.87
CA ARG A 391 -19.25 2.96 -4.91
C ARG A 391 -20.06 2.79 -6.20
N GLY A 392 -21.37 2.57 -6.06
CA GLY A 392 -22.29 2.39 -7.19
C GLY A 392 -22.28 1.00 -7.83
N LEU A 393 -21.40 0.08 -7.41
CA LEU A 393 -21.32 -1.29 -7.92
C LEU A 393 -21.61 -2.35 -6.83
N ASP A 394 -21.09 -2.17 -5.63
CA ASP A 394 -21.27 -3.10 -4.51
C ASP A 394 -22.27 -2.55 -3.49
N ARG A 395 -23.13 -3.43 -2.94
CA ARG A 395 -24.06 -3.10 -1.84
C ARG A 395 -23.37 -2.99 -0.47
N GLN A 396 -22.25 -3.69 -0.30
CA GLN A 396 -21.42 -3.71 0.91
C GLN A 396 -19.96 -4.00 0.53
N GLY A 397 -19.02 -3.42 1.26
CA GLY A 397 -17.64 -3.88 1.30
C GLY A 397 -17.51 -5.12 2.19
N ASN A 398 -16.49 -5.94 1.94
CA ASN A 398 -16.24 -7.15 2.74
C ASN A 398 -14.79 -7.11 3.25
N ILE A 399 -14.61 -7.42 4.54
CA ILE A 399 -13.30 -7.54 5.18
C ILE A 399 -13.09 -9.00 5.54
N LEU A 400 -11.91 -9.54 5.26
CA LEU A 400 -11.55 -10.93 5.56
C LEU A 400 -10.20 -10.97 6.28
N PHE A 401 -10.10 -11.79 7.31
CA PHE A 401 -8.85 -12.08 8.01
C PHE A 401 -8.49 -13.56 7.80
N ALA A 402 -7.26 -13.84 7.39
CA ALA A 402 -6.77 -15.20 7.13
C ALA A 402 -5.37 -15.39 7.74
N GLY A 403 -5.19 -16.40 8.59
CA GLY A 403 -3.90 -16.64 9.26
C GLY A 403 -3.59 -15.63 10.37
N LEU A 404 -4.62 -15.13 11.08
CA LEU A 404 -4.48 -14.32 12.29
C LEU A 404 -5.17 -15.04 13.46
N SER A 405 -4.64 -14.88 14.67
CA SER A 405 -5.26 -15.43 15.89
C SER A 405 -6.57 -14.69 16.23
N TRP A 406 -7.47 -15.36 16.94
CA TRP A 406 -8.79 -14.80 17.28
C TRP A 406 -8.69 -13.49 18.07
N SER A 407 -7.85 -13.43 19.10
CA SER A 407 -7.62 -12.21 19.90
C SER A 407 -7.08 -11.04 19.06
N ARG A 408 -6.25 -11.31 18.05
CA ARG A 408 -5.75 -10.31 17.11
C ARG A 408 -6.87 -9.81 16.19
N ILE A 409 -7.70 -10.71 15.66
CA ILE A 409 -8.88 -10.34 14.86
C ILE A 409 -9.82 -9.45 15.68
N GLN A 410 -10.12 -9.79 16.94
CA GLN A 410 -10.95 -8.96 17.82
C GLN A 410 -10.34 -7.57 18.08
N PHE A 411 -9.01 -7.47 18.22
CA PHE A 411 -8.33 -6.18 18.33
C PHE A 411 -8.49 -5.31 17.08
N LEU A 412 -8.27 -5.88 15.89
CA LEU A 412 -8.36 -5.16 14.62
C LEU A 412 -9.80 -4.80 14.25
N MET A 413 -10.77 -5.67 14.53
CA MET A 413 -12.19 -5.42 14.30
C MET A 413 -12.72 -4.23 15.09
N ARG A 414 -12.26 -4.01 16.33
CA ARG A 414 -12.69 -2.88 17.17
C ARG A 414 -12.36 -1.51 16.58
N GLY A 415 -11.41 -1.42 15.63
CA GLY A 415 -11.10 -0.17 14.96
C GLY A 415 -10.67 0.95 15.91
N LEU A 416 -9.95 0.61 16.98
CA LEU A 416 -9.41 1.57 17.94
C LEU A 416 -8.47 2.54 17.21
N LEU A 417 -8.86 3.81 17.15
CA LEU A 417 -8.04 4.86 16.55
C LEU A 417 -6.89 5.20 17.52
N PRO A 418 -5.63 5.24 17.06
CA PRO A 418 -4.53 5.69 17.89
C PRO A 418 -4.68 7.20 18.16
N ASP A 419 -4.26 7.64 19.35
CA ASP A 419 -4.22 9.06 19.69
C ASP A 419 -3.40 9.85 18.66
N VAL A 420 -3.85 11.07 18.36
CA VAL A 420 -3.13 12.00 17.50
C VAL A 420 -1.87 12.45 18.23
N THR A 421 -0.74 11.78 17.96
CA THR A 421 0.57 12.17 18.46
C THR A 421 1.26 13.11 17.47
N GLY A 422 1.94 14.15 17.97
CA GLY A 422 2.81 14.96 17.13
C GLY A 422 4.14 14.24 16.87
N ARG A 423 4.61 14.20 15.61
CA ARG A 423 6.01 13.83 15.30
C ARG A 423 6.92 14.99 15.73
N LYS A 424 8.12 14.67 16.25
CA LYS A 424 9.19 15.66 16.43
C LYS A 424 9.50 16.32 15.08
N SER A 425 9.06 17.57 14.91
CA SER A 425 9.17 18.33 13.66
C SER A 425 10.40 19.26 13.62
N LEU A 426 11.06 19.43 14.77
CA LEU A 426 12.32 20.15 14.89
C LEU A 426 13.47 19.19 14.55
N TYR A 427 14.38 19.63 13.68
CA TYR A 427 15.54 18.85 13.25
C TYR A 427 16.80 19.74 13.25
N PRO A 428 18.00 19.21 13.56
CA PRO A 428 19.19 20.04 13.81
C PRO A 428 19.62 20.95 12.66
N THR A 429 19.31 20.58 11.41
CA THR A 429 19.69 21.30 10.19
C THR A 429 18.66 22.37 9.75
N ILE A 430 17.62 22.63 10.55
CA ILE A 430 16.49 23.51 10.20
C ILE A 430 16.90 24.96 9.82
N ALA A 431 17.99 25.49 10.37
CA ALA A 431 18.53 26.80 10.01
C ALA A 431 18.87 26.97 8.51
N LEU A 432 19.18 25.86 7.80
CA LEU A 432 19.46 25.89 6.36
C LEU A 432 18.26 26.38 5.54
N GLN A 433 17.02 26.15 5.99
CA GLN A 433 15.82 26.46 5.20
C GLN A 433 15.71 27.95 4.82
N LYS A 434 16.14 28.85 5.71
CA LYS A 434 16.24 30.31 5.47
C LYS A 434 17.28 30.67 4.40
N LEU A 435 18.34 29.87 4.27
CA LEU A 435 19.44 30.12 3.33
C LEU A 435 19.18 29.50 1.95
N LEU A 436 18.25 28.54 1.87
CA LEU A 436 17.92 27.81 0.65
C LEU A 436 16.69 28.36 -0.09
N SER A 437 15.87 29.20 0.56
CA SER A 437 14.66 29.78 -0.02
C SER A 437 14.49 31.25 0.37
N GLU A 438 14.43 32.13 -0.64
CA GLU A 438 14.21 33.57 -0.49
C GLU A 438 12.83 33.92 0.13
N HIS A 439 11.87 33.00 0.06
CA HIS A 439 10.52 33.18 0.62
C HIS A 439 10.46 32.91 2.13
N VAL A 440 11.53 32.38 2.74
CA VAL A 440 11.56 31.98 4.15
C VAL A 440 12.22 33.05 5.00
N THR A 441 11.43 33.96 5.54
CA THR A 441 11.92 35.04 6.43
C THR A 441 12.27 34.52 7.82
N GLY A 442 13.08 35.29 8.57
CA GLY A 442 13.42 34.96 9.95
C GLY A 442 12.20 34.87 10.88
N GLU A 443 11.18 35.69 10.66
CA GLU A 443 9.91 35.65 11.40
C GLU A 443 9.14 34.35 11.14
N ILE A 444 9.10 33.88 9.89
CA ILE A 444 8.45 32.61 9.53
C ILE A 444 9.16 31.45 10.23
N MET A 445 10.51 31.42 10.24
CA MET A 445 11.29 30.41 10.94
C MET A 445 11.05 30.42 12.46
N GLN A 446 10.98 31.60 13.08
CA GLN A 446 10.64 31.72 14.49
C GLN A 446 9.25 31.17 14.80
N ARG A 447 8.25 31.45 13.94
CA ARG A 447 6.89 30.88 14.08
C ARG A 447 6.90 29.36 13.98
N ILE A 448 7.55 28.79 12.96
CA ILE A 448 7.67 27.33 12.76
C ILE A 448 8.26 26.64 14.00
N VAL A 449 9.30 27.25 14.59
CA VAL A 449 10.03 26.69 15.73
C VAL A 449 9.30 26.90 17.06
N SER A 450 8.47 27.93 17.18
CA SER A 450 7.88 28.36 18.46
C SER A 450 6.81 27.44 19.06
N HIS A 451 6.05 26.71 18.23
CA HIS A 451 4.88 25.93 18.67
C HIS A 451 4.73 24.62 17.85
N PRO A 452 5.67 23.67 17.94
CA PRO A 452 5.52 22.37 17.28
C PRO A 452 4.39 21.56 17.95
N LEU A 453 3.62 20.82 17.15
CA LEU A 453 2.46 20.06 17.63
C LEU A 453 2.83 19.00 18.67
N HIS A 454 4.02 18.40 18.57
CA HIS A 454 4.55 17.44 19.54
C HIS A 454 4.63 18.05 20.95
N ASP A 455 5.30 19.19 21.08
CA ASP A 455 5.46 19.88 22.36
C ASP A 455 4.14 20.43 22.87
N TYR A 456 3.24 20.87 21.99
CA TYR A 456 1.88 21.30 22.37
C TYR A 456 1.08 20.17 23.03
N ILE A 457 1.09 18.97 22.43
CA ILE A 457 0.38 17.80 22.98
C ILE A 457 1.06 17.32 24.27
N ALA A 458 2.39 17.22 24.28
CA ALA A 458 3.15 16.77 25.46
C ALA A 458 2.98 17.71 26.67
N ASN A 459 2.85 19.03 26.44
CA ASN A 459 2.68 20.04 27.49
C ASN A 459 1.22 20.46 27.71
N ALA A 460 0.23 19.74 27.15
CA ALA A 460 -1.20 20.14 27.18
C ALA A 460 -1.79 20.33 28.59
N GLY A 461 -1.13 19.83 29.65
CA GLY A 461 -1.49 20.05 31.05
C GLY A 461 -1.02 21.39 31.66
N SER A 462 -0.20 22.19 30.96
CA SER A 462 0.24 23.51 31.44
C SER A 462 0.42 24.49 30.27
N PRO A 463 -0.39 25.57 30.19
CA PRO A 463 -0.12 26.69 29.29
C PRO A 463 1.05 27.50 29.86
N SER A 464 2.24 26.91 29.89
CA SER A 464 3.43 27.62 30.31
C SER A 464 3.75 28.67 29.25
N SER A 465 3.57 29.94 29.64
CA SER A 465 4.04 31.13 28.93
C SER A 465 5.44 30.91 28.35
N PRO A 466 5.83 31.57 27.25
CA PRO A 466 7.15 31.40 26.63
C PRO A 466 8.25 31.73 27.66
N LYS A 467 8.75 30.70 28.33
CA LYS A 467 9.92 30.79 29.19
C LYS A 467 11.09 31.20 28.31
N LYS A 468 12.06 31.89 28.89
CA LYS A 468 13.31 32.31 28.22
C LYS A 468 14.20 31.10 27.89
N GLN A 469 13.74 30.21 27.01
CA GLN A 469 14.60 29.30 26.27
C GLN A 469 15.12 30.03 25.04
N GLU A 470 16.40 29.85 24.76
CA GLU A 470 16.98 30.24 23.48
C GLU A 470 16.19 29.56 22.36
N SER A 471 15.85 30.33 21.32
CA SER A 471 15.16 29.76 20.17
C SER A 471 15.96 28.58 19.63
N TYR A 472 15.31 27.43 19.42
CA TYR A 472 15.95 26.25 18.81
C TYR A 472 16.56 26.59 17.43
N LEU A 473 16.06 27.63 16.76
CA LEU A 473 16.68 28.20 15.57
C LEU A 473 18.12 28.72 15.82
N THR A 474 18.37 29.38 16.95
CA THR A 474 19.72 29.84 17.33
C THR A 474 20.65 28.65 17.55
N LYS A 475 20.19 27.63 18.29
CA LYS A 475 20.96 26.38 18.51
C LYS A 475 21.27 25.66 17.19
N SER A 476 20.31 25.62 16.27
CA SER A 476 20.52 25.08 14.92
C SER A 476 21.60 25.84 14.15
N VAL A 477 21.68 27.17 14.26
CA VAL A 477 22.78 27.95 13.65
C VAL A 477 24.13 27.62 14.30
N GLU A 478 24.18 27.56 15.63
CA GLU A 478 25.41 27.22 16.37
C GLU A 478 25.94 25.84 15.97
N TRP A 479 25.06 24.83 15.91
CA TRP A 479 25.41 23.50 15.41
C TRP A 479 25.91 23.55 13.96
N MET A 480 25.18 24.18 13.04
CA MET A 480 25.58 24.27 11.63
C MET A 480 26.86 25.11 11.41
N ALA A 481 27.18 26.04 12.31
CA ALA A 481 28.43 26.79 12.30
C ALA A 481 29.60 25.97 12.86
N HIS A 482 29.39 25.19 13.92
CA HIS A 482 30.40 24.26 14.45
C HIS A 482 30.81 23.18 13.43
N PHE A 483 29.84 22.69 12.66
CA PHE A 483 30.06 21.81 11.51
C PHE A 483 30.42 22.56 10.21
N GLY A 484 30.60 23.88 10.21
CA GLY A 484 31.14 24.61 9.06
C GLY A 484 30.27 24.64 7.80
N LEU A 485 28.95 24.42 7.91
CA LEU A 485 27.98 24.60 6.83
C LEU A 485 27.59 26.07 6.66
N ILE A 486 27.47 26.79 7.78
CA ILE A 486 26.95 28.16 7.87
C ILE A 486 27.98 29.01 8.66
N LYS A 487 28.15 30.29 8.32
CA LYS A 487 28.88 31.25 9.16
C LYS A 487 27.98 31.86 10.24
N PRO A 488 28.49 32.33 11.38
CA PRO A 488 27.70 33.01 12.41
C PRO A 488 26.79 34.14 11.88
N GLU A 489 27.17 34.80 10.77
CA GLU A 489 26.38 35.85 10.12
C GLU A 489 25.24 35.33 9.21
N TYR A 490 24.81 34.06 9.34
CA TYR A 490 23.79 33.43 8.48
C TYR A 490 24.14 33.47 6.98
N SER A 491 25.38 33.10 6.63
CA SER A 491 25.78 32.90 5.22
C SER A 491 26.32 31.48 5.01
N LEU A 492 26.04 30.88 3.86
CA LEU A 492 26.57 29.54 3.54
C LEU A 492 28.09 29.58 3.35
N ILE A 493 28.79 28.59 3.90
CA ILE A 493 30.21 28.34 3.62
C ILE A 493 30.35 27.36 2.44
N SER A 494 29.49 26.34 2.41
CA SER A 494 29.44 25.33 1.36
C SER A 494 28.66 25.79 0.13
N ASP A 495 28.86 25.09 -0.99
CA ASP A 495 28.00 25.20 -2.19
C ASP A 495 26.51 25.04 -1.81
N VAL A 496 25.65 25.87 -2.40
CA VAL A 496 24.19 25.81 -2.26
C VAL A 496 23.64 24.42 -2.59
N SER A 497 24.23 23.72 -3.55
CA SER A 497 23.87 22.35 -3.96
C SER A 497 24.12 21.33 -2.86
N VAL A 498 25.21 21.51 -2.09
CA VAL A 498 25.57 20.66 -0.96
C VAL A 498 24.71 20.99 0.26
N ALA A 499 24.43 22.26 0.52
CA ALA A 499 23.47 22.67 1.55
C ALA A 499 22.06 22.13 1.26
N LYS A 500 21.63 22.12 -0.02
CA LYS A 500 20.38 21.47 -0.46
C LYS A 500 20.39 19.96 -0.23
N LEU A 501 21.52 19.29 -0.47
CA LEU A 501 21.64 17.85 -0.19
C LEU A 501 21.46 17.53 1.30
N VAL A 502 22.09 18.30 2.18
CA VAL A 502 21.91 18.14 3.65
C VAL A 502 20.45 18.40 4.06
N TRP A 503 19.79 19.39 3.46
CA TRP A 503 18.39 19.72 3.77
C TRP A 503 17.36 18.73 3.17
N GLU A 504 17.63 18.13 2.01
CA GLU A 504 16.77 17.07 1.46
C GLU A 504 16.96 15.73 2.20
N CYS A 505 18.11 15.52 2.84
CA CYS A 505 18.35 14.38 3.73
C CYS A 505 17.88 14.61 5.19
N ARG A 506 17.14 15.68 5.48
CA ARG A 506 16.69 16.07 6.85
C ARG A 506 15.93 15.01 7.66
N ASP A 507 15.36 13.98 7.01
CA ASP A 507 14.73 12.86 7.72
C ASP A 507 15.73 12.05 8.55
N ASP A 508 17.01 12.03 8.16
CA ASP A 508 18.12 11.45 8.93
C ASP A 508 19.29 12.46 9.05
N PRO A 509 19.26 13.36 10.04
CA PRO A 509 20.26 14.41 10.20
C PRO A 509 21.71 13.89 10.34
N SER A 510 21.90 12.73 10.97
CA SER A 510 23.21 12.07 11.09
C SER A 510 23.76 11.56 9.76
N GLU A 511 22.93 10.99 8.88
CA GLU A 511 23.32 10.64 7.51
C GLU A 511 23.60 11.90 6.68
N ALA A 512 22.76 12.94 6.82
CA ALA A 512 22.89 14.18 6.09
C ALA A 512 24.22 14.90 6.38
N LEU A 513 24.58 15.07 7.66
CA LEU A 513 25.88 15.64 8.05
C LEU A 513 27.05 14.70 7.74
N GLY A 514 26.89 13.39 7.93
CA GLY A 514 27.92 12.42 7.60
C GLY A 514 28.27 12.46 6.10
N ILE A 515 27.27 12.51 5.21
CA ILE A 515 27.49 12.64 3.75
C ILE A 515 28.26 13.93 3.47
N PHE A 516 27.86 15.06 4.06
CA PHE A 516 28.56 16.34 3.92
C PHE A 516 30.03 16.25 4.37
N TRP A 517 30.30 15.60 5.50
CA TRP A 517 31.65 15.46 6.07
C TRP A 517 32.60 14.66 5.18
N ILE A 518 32.08 13.61 4.53
CA ILE A 518 32.88 12.70 3.70
C ILE A 518 32.95 13.14 2.23
N LEU A 519 32.06 14.04 1.79
CA LEU A 519 31.91 14.42 0.37
C LEU A 519 33.21 14.99 -0.25
N GLU A 520 33.96 15.80 0.50
CA GLU A 520 35.25 16.36 0.06
C GLU A 520 36.35 15.28 -0.07
N ALA A 521 36.32 14.25 0.77
CA ALA A 521 37.23 13.11 0.68
C ALA A 521 36.86 12.21 -0.51
N LEU A 522 35.57 11.92 -0.70
CA LEU A 522 35.07 11.21 -1.87
C LEU A 522 35.41 11.95 -3.17
N LEU A 523 35.24 13.27 -3.22
CA LEU A 523 35.66 14.06 -4.39
C LEU A 523 37.16 13.85 -4.66
N LYS A 524 38.04 14.04 -3.67
CA LYS A 524 39.49 13.86 -3.87
C LYS A 524 39.89 12.45 -4.33
N GLU A 525 39.22 11.41 -3.84
CA GLU A 525 39.52 10.02 -4.20
C GLU A 525 38.98 9.62 -5.59
N PHE A 526 37.89 10.25 -6.07
CA PHE A 526 37.19 9.82 -7.28
C PHE A 526 37.13 10.87 -8.41
N HIS A 527 37.66 12.09 -8.23
CA HIS A 527 37.58 13.22 -9.19
C HIS A 527 38.23 12.98 -10.57
N HIS A 528 39.13 12.01 -10.73
CA HIS A 528 39.87 11.77 -11.97
C HIS A 528 39.69 10.35 -12.53
N LYS A 529 38.59 9.68 -12.18
CA LYS A 529 38.44 8.25 -12.44
C LYS A 529 37.11 7.96 -13.17
N PRO A 530 37.15 7.25 -14.32
CA PRO A 530 35.95 7.05 -15.14
C PRO A 530 34.92 6.17 -14.42
N GLY A 531 33.65 6.56 -14.49
CA GLY A 531 32.60 5.89 -13.72
C GLY A 531 32.32 4.44 -14.11
N ASP A 532 32.76 3.99 -15.29
CA ASP A 532 32.54 2.61 -15.78
C ASP A 532 33.33 1.55 -15.00
N ASN A 533 34.36 1.93 -14.26
CA ASN A 533 35.13 0.96 -13.48
C ASN A 533 34.32 0.47 -12.25
N ILE A 534 33.87 -0.79 -12.33
CA ILE A 534 33.12 -1.48 -11.26
C ILE A 534 33.85 -1.44 -9.91
N ALA A 535 35.17 -1.56 -9.87
CA ALA A 535 35.93 -1.53 -8.61
C ALA A 535 35.79 -0.17 -7.89
N LEU A 536 35.65 0.93 -8.64
CA LEU A 536 35.46 2.27 -8.08
C LEU A 536 34.03 2.51 -7.62
N GLN A 537 33.04 1.98 -8.34
CA GLN A 537 31.64 1.96 -7.89
C GLN A 537 31.53 1.23 -6.55
N LEU A 538 32.16 0.06 -6.42
CA LEU A 538 32.20 -0.71 -5.18
C LEU A 538 32.99 0.01 -4.08
N ALA A 539 34.13 0.64 -4.38
CA ALA A 539 34.88 1.42 -3.39
C ALA A 539 34.08 2.61 -2.85
N LEU A 540 33.46 3.41 -3.72
CA LEU A 540 32.59 4.52 -3.32
C LEU A 540 31.39 4.03 -2.51
N PHE A 541 30.79 2.91 -2.90
CA PHE A 541 29.66 2.32 -2.18
C PHE A 541 30.05 1.83 -0.78
N ASN A 542 31.20 1.15 -0.65
CA ASN A 542 31.75 0.69 0.63
C ASN A 542 32.02 1.87 1.57
N MET A 543 32.62 2.95 1.06
CA MET A 543 32.85 4.18 1.82
C MET A 543 31.55 4.85 2.26
N LEU A 544 30.52 4.88 1.41
CA LEU A 544 29.24 5.51 1.73
C LEU A 544 28.45 4.76 2.81
N LEU A 545 28.51 3.42 2.83
CA LEU A 545 27.85 2.58 3.85
C LEU A 545 28.39 2.80 5.28
N ARG A 546 29.56 3.45 5.41
CA ARG A 546 30.08 3.89 6.72
C ARG A 546 29.31 5.07 7.30
N VAL A 547 28.40 5.69 6.55
CA VAL A 547 27.52 6.77 7.00
C VAL A 547 26.06 6.41 6.76
N VAL A 548 25.72 6.00 5.55
CA VAL A 548 24.33 5.80 5.11
C VAL A 548 23.91 4.35 5.36
N GLY A 549 22.77 4.16 6.03
CA GLY A 549 22.28 2.84 6.38
C GLY A 549 23.25 2.08 7.29
N ARG A 550 23.86 2.76 8.28
CA ARG A 550 24.67 2.11 9.32
C ARG A 550 23.79 1.18 10.15
N GLU A 551 24.15 -0.09 10.17
CA GLU A 551 23.55 -1.13 11.01
C GLU A 551 24.63 -1.95 11.69
N LYS A 552 24.33 -2.44 12.90
CA LYS A 552 25.26 -3.24 13.69
C LYS A 552 25.39 -4.62 13.05
N PHE A 553 26.61 -5.16 13.03
CA PHE A 553 26.83 -6.54 12.65
C PHE A 553 26.23 -7.48 13.71
N HIS A 554 25.41 -8.42 13.25
CA HIS A 554 24.75 -9.43 14.05
C HIS A 554 25.28 -10.81 13.64
N PRO A 555 26.06 -11.51 14.49
CA PRO A 555 26.69 -12.80 14.13
C PRO A 555 25.67 -13.94 13.97
N GLU A 556 24.44 -13.73 14.43
CA GLU A 556 23.29 -14.63 14.27
C GLU A 556 22.64 -14.57 12.88
N TYR A 557 22.97 -13.57 12.05
CA TYR A 557 22.57 -13.55 10.64
C TYR A 557 23.58 -14.35 9.79
N ALA A 558 23.20 -15.57 9.43
CA ALA A 558 24.06 -16.63 8.89
C ALA A 558 24.93 -16.31 7.64
N HIS A 559 24.77 -15.14 7.03
CA HIS A 559 25.40 -14.77 5.75
C HIS A 559 26.09 -13.39 5.74
N GLY A 560 26.04 -12.65 6.86
CA GLY A 560 26.74 -11.37 7.01
C GLY A 560 28.23 -11.56 7.26
N SER A 561 29.07 -10.83 6.53
CA SER A 561 30.43 -10.52 6.95
C SER A 561 30.45 -9.08 7.48
N GLU A 562 31.38 -8.78 8.39
CA GLU A 562 31.65 -7.39 8.78
C GLU A 562 32.06 -6.55 7.57
N LEU A 563 31.67 -5.27 7.55
CA LEU A 563 32.03 -4.33 6.50
C LEU A 563 33.53 -3.98 6.58
N ALA A 564 34.33 -4.54 5.67
CA ALA A 564 35.78 -4.43 5.65
C ALA A 564 36.31 -3.50 4.52
N PRO A 565 37.54 -2.95 4.65
CA PRO A 565 38.20 -2.26 3.54
C PRO A 565 38.42 -3.20 2.34
N LEU A 566 38.32 -2.65 1.13
CA LEU A 566 38.67 -3.38 -0.09
C LEU A 566 40.19 -3.41 -0.29
N PRO A 567 40.75 -4.48 -0.89
CA PRO A 567 42.17 -4.55 -1.25
C PRO A 567 42.60 -3.33 -2.07
N GLY A 568 43.64 -2.63 -1.62
CA GLY A 568 44.13 -1.40 -2.27
C GLY A 568 43.28 -0.14 -2.00
N GLN A 569 42.35 -0.18 -1.05
CA GLN A 569 41.58 0.99 -0.57
C GLN A 569 41.72 1.25 0.93
N GLU A 570 42.62 0.52 1.61
CA GLU A 570 42.90 0.65 3.06
C GLU A 570 43.28 2.07 3.47
N GLU A 571 44.11 2.78 2.69
CA GLU A 571 44.52 4.16 3.01
C GLU A 571 43.34 5.15 2.94
N ALA A 572 42.44 4.97 1.96
CA ALA A 572 41.24 5.79 1.82
C ALA A 572 40.21 5.45 2.92
N TRP A 573 40.12 4.18 3.31
CA TRP A 573 39.33 3.73 4.47
C TRP A 573 39.83 4.36 5.77
N GLU A 574 41.14 4.34 6.03
CA GLU A 574 41.77 4.99 7.19
C GLU A 574 41.53 6.50 7.24
N LYS A 575 41.73 7.20 6.11
CA LYS A 575 41.42 8.64 6.00
C LYS A 575 39.97 8.93 6.37
N LEU A 576 39.05 8.08 5.90
CA LEU A 576 37.62 8.19 6.18
C LEU A 576 37.28 7.86 7.65
N SER A 577 37.98 6.93 8.29
CA SER A 577 37.84 6.66 9.74
C SER A 577 38.16 7.90 10.55
N ARG A 578 39.32 8.51 10.31
CA ARG A 578 39.78 9.72 11.03
C ARG A 578 38.86 10.92 10.83
N LEU A 579 38.24 11.04 9.65
CA LEU A 579 37.22 12.07 9.41
C LEU A 579 35.96 11.85 10.24
N LEU A 580 35.50 10.61 10.37
CA LEU A 580 34.34 10.27 11.20
C LEU A 580 34.65 10.37 12.70
N GLU A 581 35.85 9.99 13.14
CA GLU A 581 36.35 10.22 14.50
C GLU A 581 36.39 11.72 14.82
N THR A 582 36.85 12.55 13.87
CA THR A 582 36.84 14.01 13.99
C THR A 582 35.40 14.57 14.07
N TYR A 583 34.45 13.96 13.35
CA TYR A 583 33.03 14.31 13.42
C TYR A 583 32.43 13.97 14.80
N GLU A 584 32.69 12.77 15.34
CA GLU A 584 32.24 12.40 16.69
C GLU A 584 32.93 13.24 17.77
N ALA A 585 34.22 13.55 17.63
CA ALA A 585 34.94 14.45 18.54
C ALA A 585 34.28 15.84 18.56
N LYS A 586 34.01 16.44 17.40
CA LYS A 586 33.27 17.71 17.29
C LYS A 586 31.86 17.65 17.88
N LEU A 587 31.17 16.52 17.73
CA LEU A 587 29.84 16.34 18.34
C LEU A 587 29.95 16.25 19.87
N ASN A 588 30.99 15.60 20.39
CA ASN A 588 31.25 15.49 21.83
C ASN A 588 31.71 16.82 22.47
N GLU A 589 32.40 17.69 21.72
CA GLU A 589 32.72 19.07 22.15
C GLU A 589 31.48 19.91 22.50
N LEU A 590 30.32 19.62 21.89
CA LEU A 590 29.05 20.30 22.19
C LEU A 590 28.44 19.89 23.55
N GLY A 591 28.94 18.83 24.18
CA GLY A 591 28.53 18.41 25.52
C GLY A 591 27.01 18.22 25.67
N SER A 592 26.41 18.89 26.66
CA SER A 592 24.96 18.85 26.91
C SER A 592 24.10 19.55 25.84
N ASN A 593 24.72 20.29 24.92
CA ASN A 593 24.04 20.95 23.80
C ASN A 593 24.11 20.12 22.50
N ALA A 594 24.70 18.92 22.52
CA ALA A 594 24.74 18.02 21.37
C ALA A 594 23.35 17.40 21.10
N PRO A 595 22.74 17.59 19.91
CA PRO A 595 21.50 16.91 19.55
C PRO A 595 21.77 15.43 19.27
N GLU A 596 20.97 14.54 19.86
CA GLU A 596 21.10 13.09 19.70
C GLU A 596 20.89 12.67 18.24
N GLU A 597 20.05 13.39 17.49
CA GLU A 597 19.72 13.11 16.09
C GLU A 597 20.92 13.29 15.12
N LEU A 598 22.01 13.93 15.56
CA LEU A 598 23.26 14.01 14.79
C LEU A 598 24.22 12.85 15.06
N ARG A 599 24.01 12.05 16.11
CA ARG A 599 24.84 10.87 16.38
C ARG A 599 24.56 9.80 15.32
N LEU A 600 25.62 9.13 14.88
CA LEU A 600 25.50 8.00 13.96
C LEU A 600 24.73 6.87 14.65
N ARG A 601 23.80 6.21 13.94
CA ARG A 601 22.91 5.17 14.49
C ARG A 601 23.64 4.01 15.17
N VAL A 602 24.89 3.76 14.77
CA VAL A 602 25.80 2.73 15.29
C VAL A 602 27.13 3.42 15.56
N ALA A 603 27.71 3.22 16.75
CA ALA A 603 28.99 3.81 17.14
C ALA A 603 30.13 3.42 16.18
N LEU A 604 31.18 4.23 16.06
CA LEU A 604 32.34 3.90 15.22
C LEU A 604 33.14 2.68 15.69
N THR A 605 33.01 2.30 16.97
CA THR A 605 33.66 1.12 17.57
C THR A 605 32.93 -0.21 17.31
N ASP A 606 31.64 -0.16 16.97
CA ASP A 606 30.84 -1.36 16.73
C ASP A 606 31.07 -1.86 15.28
N PRO A 607 31.21 -3.18 15.06
CA PRO A 607 31.32 -3.73 13.73
C PRO A 607 30.04 -3.45 12.92
N LEU A 608 30.22 -3.04 11.66
CA LEU A 608 29.13 -2.71 10.75
C LEU A 608 28.72 -3.93 9.93
N ASP A 609 27.42 -4.08 9.70
CA ASP A 609 26.91 -5.11 8.81
C ASP A 609 27.28 -4.82 7.34
N GLY A 610 27.98 -5.78 6.72
CA GLY A 610 28.40 -5.76 5.31
C GLY A 610 27.40 -6.37 4.32
N TYR A 611 26.19 -6.76 4.75
CA TYR A 611 25.23 -7.50 3.92
C TYR A 611 24.79 -6.71 2.68
N VAL A 612 24.50 -5.42 2.85
CA VAL A 612 24.15 -4.51 1.74
C VAL A 612 25.32 -4.34 0.78
N PHE A 613 26.56 -4.29 1.28
CA PHE A 613 27.75 -4.23 0.44
C PHE A 613 27.88 -5.50 -0.41
N ARG A 614 27.80 -6.68 0.24
CA ARG A 614 27.85 -7.99 -0.42
C ARG A 614 26.78 -8.15 -1.50
N THR A 615 25.55 -7.76 -1.21
CA THR A 615 24.42 -7.78 -2.16
C THR A 615 24.74 -6.98 -3.43
N VAL A 616 25.42 -5.83 -3.30
CA VAL A 616 25.85 -5.02 -4.46
C VAL A 616 27.06 -5.63 -5.16
N VAL A 617 28.01 -6.25 -4.45
CA VAL A 617 29.14 -6.98 -5.06
C VAL A 617 28.64 -8.15 -5.92
N GLU A 618 27.79 -9.01 -5.35
CA GLU A 618 27.29 -10.25 -5.97
C GLU A 618 26.16 -10.00 -6.99
N ASN A 619 25.59 -8.78 -7.03
CA ASN A 619 24.38 -8.42 -7.80
C ASN A 619 23.14 -9.27 -7.49
N LEU A 620 23.13 -9.91 -6.32
CA LEU A 620 22.10 -10.85 -5.91
C LEU A 620 21.79 -10.59 -4.43
N ILE A 621 20.51 -10.57 -4.07
CA ILE A 621 20.15 -10.63 -2.64
C ILE A 621 20.43 -12.06 -2.17
N PRO A 622 21.34 -12.29 -1.20
CA PRO A 622 21.72 -13.63 -0.80
C PRO A 622 20.53 -14.46 -0.31
N GLN A 623 20.52 -15.72 -0.76
CA GLN A 623 19.46 -16.68 -0.48
C GLN A 623 19.68 -17.33 0.90
N GLY A 624 18.62 -17.88 1.49
CA GLY A 624 18.71 -18.59 2.78
C GLY A 624 18.48 -17.73 4.03
N LEU A 625 18.05 -16.48 3.88
CA LEU A 625 17.49 -15.69 4.99
C LEU A 625 15.98 -15.86 5.15
N GLY A 626 15.48 -15.54 6.35
CA GLY A 626 14.04 -15.44 6.60
C GLY A 626 13.40 -14.20 5.95
N THR A 627 12.08 -14.26 5.76
CA THR A 627 11.31 -13.23 5.03
C THR A 627 11.48 -11.82 5.61
N LEU A 628 11.35 -11.67 6.92
CA LEU A 628 11.51 -10.40 7.64
C LEU A 628 12.91 -9.81 7.46
N GLN A 629 13.95 -10.64 7.49
CA GLN A 629 15.34 -10.21 7.31
C GLN A 629 15.55 -9.69 5.88
N LEU A 630 15.05 -10.42 4.87
CA LEU A 630 15.10 -10.01 3.46
C LEU A 630 14.35 -8.68 3.22
N ASN A 631 13.19 -8.49 3.85
CA ASN A 631 12.42 -7.25 3.79
C ASN A 631 13.19 -6.09 4.44
N HIS A 632 13.85 -6.30 5.59
CA HIS A 632 14.71 -5.32 6.24
C HIS A 632 15.88 -4.89 5.33
N ILE A 633 16.58 -5.86 4.73
CA ILE A 633 17.67 -5.61 3.78
C ILE A 633 17.17 -4.85 2.54
N LYS A 634 16.01 -5.22 1.98
CA LYS A 634 15.39 -4.49 0.85
C LYS A 634 15.06 -3.04 1.22
N ARG A 635 14.53 -2.79 2.43
CA ARG A 635 14.27 -1.43 2.96
C ARG A 635 15.55 -0.62 3.09
N ARG A 636 16.63 -1.19 3.64
CA ARG A 636 17.95 -0.54 3.76
C ARG A 636 18.57 -0.25 2.40
N LEU A 637 18.59 -1.21 1.47
CA LEU A 637 19.03 -1.02 0.09
C LEU A 637 18.31 0.15 -0.58
N ARG A 638 16.98 0.24 -0.39
CA ARG A 638 16.19 1.36 -0.90
C ARG A 638 16.62 2.69 -0.26
N GLY A 639 16.78 2.74 1.06
CA GLY A 639 17.25 3.94 1.77
C GLY A 639 18.61 4.44 1.27
N VAL A 640 19.59 3.54 1.12
CA VAL A 640 20.91 3.87 0.55
C VAL A 640 20.78 4.33 -0.91
N GLY A 641 19.92 3.66 -1.69
CA GLY A 641 19.60 4.04 -3.07
C GLY A 641 18.98 5.43 -3.18
N ASP A 642 18.10 5.82 -2.25
CA ASP A 642 17.50 7.16 -2.20
C ASP A 642 18.52 8.25 -1.82
N ARG A 643 19.46 7.98 -0.91
CA ARG A 643 20.57 8.91 -0.65
C ARG A 643 21.45 9.08 -1.89
N LEU A 644 21.81 8.00 -2.60
CA LEU A 644 22.55 8.06 -3.87
C LEU A 644 21.77 8.83 -4.96
N ARG A 645 20.44 8.66 -5.03
CA ARG A 645 19.56 9.40 -5.95
C ARG A 645 19.56 10.90 -5.65
N LEU A 646 19.47 11.29 -4.38
CA LEU A 646 19.55 12.69 -3.95
C LEU A 646 20.94 13.29 -4.24
N MET A 647 22.01 12.55 -3.93
CA MET A 647 23.38 12.94 -4.27
C MET A 647 23.52 13.19 -5.78
N HIS A 648 23.13 12.24 -6.63
CA HIS A 648 23.15 12.41 -8.10
C HIS A 648 22.40 13.68 -8.54
N ASN A 649 21.12 13.83 -8.15
CA ASN A 649 20.25 14.91 -8.61
C ASN A 649 20.72 16.32 -8.21
N LEU A 650 21.46 16.45 -7.10
CA LEU A 650 21.89 17.73 -6.54
C LEU A 650 23.35 18.05 -6.85
N LEU A 651 24.25 17.06 -6.79
CA LEU A 651 25.67 17.25 -7.13
C LEU A 651 25.85 17.55 -8.63
N MET A 652 24.99 17.02 -9.50
CA MET A 652 24.96 17.37 -10.93
C MET A 652 24.81 18.88 -11.17
N ARG A 653 24.07 19.59 -10.29
CA ARG A 653 23.76 21.04 -10.44
C ARG A 653 24.90 21.95 -10.00
N SER A 654 25.85 21.42 -9.23
CA SER A 654 27.01 22.16 -8.73
C SER A 654 28.07 22.40 -9.81
N GLY A 655 28.16 21.53 -10.82
CA GLY A 655 29.23 21.50 -11.81
C GLY A 655 30.60 21.04 -11.27
N ARG A 656 30.87 21.23 -9.97
CA ARG A 656 32.11 20.82 -9.28
C ARG A 656 32.30 19.31 -9.15
N PHE A 657 31.21 18.54 -9.11
CA PHE A 657 31.22 17.12 -8.74
C PHE A 657 30.99 16.16 -9.94
N GLY A 658 31.23 16.60 -11.18
CA GLY A 658 30.84 15.86 -12.40
C GLY A 658 31.26 14.38 -12.46
N GLU A 659 32.54 14.06 -12.27
CA GLU A 659 33.01 12.66 -12.33
C GLU A 659 32.49 11.82 -11.14
N LEU A 660 32.41 12.43 -9.95
CA LEU A 660 31.84 11.78 -8.75
C LEU A 660 30.35 11.47 -8.93
N GLU A 661 29.59 12.40 -9.51
CA GLU A 661 28.18 12.23 -9.84
C GLU A 661 27.98 11.03 -10.76
N GLU A 662 28.85 10.85 -11.76
CA GLU A 662 28.71 9.75 -12.71
C GLU A 662 28.85 8.37 -12.04
N ILE A 663 29.78 8.24 -11.09
CA ILE A 663 29.95 7.03 -10.26
C ILE A 663 28.72 6.83 -9.37
N VAL A 664 28.26 7.87 -8.67
CA VAL A 664 27.05 7.84 -7.82
C VAL A 664 25.82 7.39 -8.62
N ARG A 665 25.64 7.91 -9.84
CA ARG A 665 24.57 7.53 -10.78
C ARG A 665 24.67 6.08 -11.25
N LYS A 666 25.88 5.53 -11.41
CA LYS A 666 26.09 4.11 -11.75
C LYS A 666 25.80 3.21 -10.54
N CYS A 667 26.22 3.59 -9.33
CA CYS A 667 25.85 2.89 -8.09
C CYS A 667 24.34 2.88 -7.84
N PHE A 668 23.65 4.02 -8.00
CA PHE A 668 22.19 4.11 -7.90
C PHE A 668 21.49 3.18 -8.90
N ARG A 669 21.91 3.17 -10.17
CA ARG A 669 21.35 2.27 -11.18
C ARG A 669 21.55 0.80 -10.82
N ARG A 670 22.72 0.42 -10.28
CA ARG A 670 23.01 -0.95 -9.85
C ARG A 670 22.07 -1.41 -8.73
N ILE A 671 21.86 -0.60 -7.69
CA ILE A 671 20.90 -0.91 -6.61
C ILE A 671 19.48 -1.02 -7.16
N LYS A 672 19.08 -0.11 -8.06
CA LYS A 672 17.76 -0.16 -8.69
C LYS A 672 17.54 -1.46 -9.46
N TRP A 673 18.54 -1.93 -10.22
CA TRP A 673 18.46 -3.21 -10.93
C TRP A 673 18.40 -4.38 -9.95
N ILE A 674 19.26 -4.45 -8.93
CA ILE A 674 19.21 -5.53 -7.92
C ILE A 674 17.84 -5.60 -7.23
N LEU A 675 17.24 -4.45 -6.91
CA LEU A 675 15.89 -4.40 -6.33
C LEU A 675 14.82 -4.92 -7.31
N ILE A 676 14.88 -4.55 -8.59
CA ILE A 676 13.96 -5.04 -9.63
C ILE A 676 14.16 -6.53 -9.87
N ASP A 677 15.38 -6.99 -10.08
CA ASP A 677 15.73 -8.39 -10.35
C ASP A 677 15.38 -9.31 -9.16
N SER A 678 15.34 -8.76 -7.94
CA SER A 678 14.85 -9.46 -6.74
C SER A 678 13.31 -9.55 -6.61
N GLU A 679 12.58 -9.03 -7.60
CA GLU A 679 11.11 -9.02 -7.72
C GLU A 679 10.62 -9.54 -9.10
N VAL A 680 11.54 -9.86 -10.00
CA VAL A 680 11.29 -10.39 -11.35
C VAL A 680 11.21 -11.91 -11.24
#